data_AF-A0A7C1ADV5-F1
#
_entry.id   AF-A0A7C1ADV5-F1
#
_cell.length_a   1.000
_cell.length_b   1.000
_cell.length_c   1.000
_cell.angle_alpha   90.00
_cell.angle_beta   90.00
_cell.angle_gamma   90.00
#
_symmetry.space_group_name_H-M   'P 1'
#
loop_
_entity.id
_entity.type
_entity.pdbx_description
1 polymer ?
#
loop_
_entity_poly.entity_id
_entity_poly.type
_entity_poly.pdbx_seq_one_letter_code
_entity_poly.pdbx_strand_id
1 'polypeptide(L)'
;MMDAGRHPNIDVLTNSELVKLEGNAGSFRATVRRHPRYVSEDLCTGCGQCYDNCPVIVPNEFEVGMGARKAIYSPFPQAVPNTYIIDRENCLNDDFLVCNNCLKSCDRNAIDFDDTACDLELDIGSVVVATGFDVYDASHLSSYGYRLYQNVLSNMELERILNATGPTRGHIVRPSDKKIPKNIAFIQCVGSRGDGRESGCQYCSRFCCMNAVKDCKLVKLHEPGIEKIMMFYIDLRAAGRGFEEFYQSSLDMPELEMIRGRPSKILEDRETKDLIIVSEDVETGKIRKARAGMVVLSTGAVASESNRKLADVLGIDLDVNNFFEIDTKYGSPLHTCREGIYVCGCAAGVNDISDSVAQGSGAAAEAEKYVAKHRIKEEPRKIEPLDITGPPRVGVFLCHCGINIAGVLGMDELHEYAKTLPDVVHVENNTFLCSDEGQRMIQDRIIEHKLNRVVAAACTPRTHEPIFRESCELIGLNKYLFEMVNVRDQCSWVHTDLPEEATQKAKDLLKMGVARARHLQPLHQSTIPINQSVLVIGGGVAGMCAALELDAQGIKVYLLEKKGHLGGRLNELTKVYPANLSAFELARAIVEKVKTSRIEAMPSTEVNSISGFVGNFDVSTTNGSFKVGTIILAIGSDVYKPNGEFGYGKYANVVTNQELESIMHDSEGKISIKGKEPKTVVFIQCVGSRNPEKNPGCSRFCCPTTIKQAIRLRENGINVVVLHRDMRTVGALAEEQYRHARALGVKFLRYTPERQPKIIGENSKAEKVDILELALNQTLEIDPDYIVLAAGMIPDEESTSKLQNILKVPRAADGFFMQRHAKLGPVETTTEGVFVAGCAAGPKDISDSIAQGAAAASRAVSIISRDTIALDPAVCVVDKSLCRGCGQCVDICDYHAP
;
A
#
# COMPACT_ATOMS: atom_id res chain seq x y z
N MET A 1 9.00 3.03 10.01
CA MET A 1 9.23 2.77 11.44
C MET A 1 10.54 3.41 11.88
N MET A 2 11.70 2.95 11.38
CA MET A 2 13.00 3.59 11.67
C MET A 2 13.02 5.08 11.33
N ASP A 3 12.54 5.47 10.13
CA ASP A 3 12.47 6.88 9.73
C ASP A 3 11.73 7.74 10.76
N ALA A 4 10.59 7.26 11.29
CA ALA A 4 9.82 7.97 12.30
C ALA A 4 10.55 8.00 13.66
N GLY A 5 11.14 6.89 14.10
CA GLY A 5 11.83 6.81 15.39
C GLY A 5 13.15 7.59 15.47
N ARG A 6 13.72 7.97 14.33
CA ARG A 6 14.95 8.79 14.26
C ARG A 6 14.68 10.23 13.83
N HIS A 7 13.44 10.57 13.48
CA HIS A 7 13.14 11.88 12.95
C HIS A 7 13.25 12.95 14.04
N PRO A 8 14.02 14.03 13.81
CA PRO A 8 14.26 15.05 14.84
C PRO A 8 13.00 15.83 15.25
N ASN A 9 11.96 15.78 14.41
CA ASN A 9 10.69 16.47 14.64
C ASN A 9 9.51 15.50 14.91
N ILE A 10 9.76 14.22 15.21
CA ILE A 10 8.69 13.26 15.56
C ILE A 10 9.02 12.64 16.91
N ASP A 11 8.19 12.93 17.91
CA ASP A 11 8.23 12.25 19.20
C ASP A 11 7.40 10.96 19.12
N VAL A 12 8.06 9.80 19.20
CA VAL A 12 7.39 8.50 19.19
C VAL A 12 7.09 8.04 20.62
N LEU A 13 5.87 8.32 21.08
CA LEU A 13 5.41 7.88 22.40
C LEU A 13 4.81 6.46 22.31
N THR A 14 5.60 5.44 22.65
CA THR A 14 5.11 4.05 22.74
C THR A 14 4.61 3.71 24.14
N ASN A 15 3.89 2.60 24.28
CA ASN A 15 3.25 2.19 25.55
C ASN A 15 2.42 3.32 26.18
N SER A 16 1.70 4.08 25.34
CA SER A 16 1.00 5.31 25.73
C SER A 16 -0.38 5.36 25.11
N GLU A 17 -1.34 5.96 25.81
CA GLU A 17 -2.71 6.18 25.33
C GLU A 17 -3.18 7.63 25.55
N LEU A 18 -3.99 8.15 24.62
CA LEU A 18 -4.65 9.45 24.80
C LEU A 18 -5.81 9.28 25.78
N VAL A 19 -5.77 10.01 26.91
CA VAL A 19 -6.82 9.92 27.94
C VAL A 19 -7.79 11.10 27.92
N LYS A 20 -7.36 12.25 27.40
CA LYS A 20 -8.18 13.46 27.35
C LYS A 20 -7.74 14.37 26.19
N LEU A 21 -8.71 14.99 25.52
CA LEU A 21 -8.46 16.03 24.52
C LEU A 21 -9.40 17.22 24.73
N GLU A 22 -8.83 18.38 25.04
CA GLU A 22 -9.55 19.63 25.24
C GLU A 22 -9.18 20.67 24.16
N GLY A 23 -10.04 21.66 23.94
CA GLY A 23 -9.79 22.74 22.98
C GLY A 23 -10.39 22.50 21.59
N ASN A 24 -9.89 23.25 20.61
CA ASN A 24 -10.42 23.31 19.24
C ASN A 24 -9.28 23.26 18.22
N ALA A 25 -9.62 23.09 16.94
CA ALA A 25 -8.65 23.09 15.84
C ALA A 25 -7.64 24.24 15.94
N GLY A 26 -6.35 23.92 15.86
CA GLY A 26 -5.22 24.83 16.02
C GLY A 26 -4.75 25.07 17.45
N SER A 27 -5.50 24.64 18.47
CA SER A 27 -5.14 24.80 19.89
C SER A 27 -5.84 23.74 20.74
N PHE A 28 -5.41 22.49 20.57
CA PHE A 28 -5.81 21.39 21.44
C PHE A 28 -4.79 21.20 22.56
N ARG A 29 -5.30 20.73 23.69
CA ARG A 29 -4.50 20.25 24.83
C ARG A 29 -4.80 18.77 25.03
N ALA A 30 -3.79 17.93 24.80
CA ALA A 30 -3.88 16.49 24.89
C ALA A 30 -3.19 16.00 26.17
N THR A 31 -3.90 15.19 26.95
CA THR A 31 -3.31 14.43 28.07
C THR A 31 -3.04 13.02 27.57
N VAL A 32 -1.77 12.64 27.52
CA VAL A 32 -1.31 11.31 27.09
C VAL A 32 -0.77 10.56 28.30
N ARG A 33 -1.36 9.41 28.62
CA ARG A 33 -0.87 8.54 29.68
C ARG A 33 0.19 7.60 29.13
N ARG A 34 1.41 7.69 29.65
CA ARG A 34 2.47 6.70 29.40
C ARG A 34 2.41 5.65 30.50
N HIS A 35 2.24 4.39 30.10
CA HIS A 35 2.25 3.26 31.02
C HIS A 35 3.69 2.89 31.40
N PRO A 36 3.90 2.30 32.59
CA PRO A 36 5.22 1.89 33.01
C PRO A 36 5.75 0.79 32.09
N ARG A 37 7.00 0.94 31.67
CA ARG A 37 7.75 -0.04 30.86
C ARG A 37 8.62 -0.93 31.74
N TYR A 38 9.01 -0.40 32.90
CA TYR A 38 9.96 -1.00 33.84
C TYR A 38 11.38 -1.18 33.28
N VAL A 39 11.64 -0.58 32.13
CA VAL A 39 12.94 -0.58 31.44
C VAL A 39 13.14 0.82 30.86
N SER A 40 14.24 1.47 31.19
CA SER A 40 14.59 2.79 30.66
C SER A 40 14.91 2.70 29.17
N GLU A 41 14.21 3.50 28.36
CA GLU A 41 14.44 3.58 26.91
C GLU A 41 15.82 4.17 26.56
N ASP A 42 16.35 5.06 27.41
CA ASP A 42 17.65 5.72 27.20
C ASP A 42 18.83 4.81 27.54
N LEU A 43 18.69 3.97 28.59
CA LEU A 43 19.77 3.10 29.07
C LEU A 43 19.77 1.73 28.39
N CYS A 44 18.62 1.26 27.92
CA CYS A 44 18.50 -0.06 27.31
C CYS A 44 19.20 -0.11 25.94
N THR A 45 20.14 -1.05 25.79
CA THR A 45 20.85 -1.28 24.53
C THR A 45 20.15 -2.28 23.62
N GLY A 46 19.11 -2.96 24.10
CA GLY A 46 18.42 -4.03 23.37
C GLY A 46 19.18 -5.36 23.31
N CYS A 47 20.20 -5.57 24.15
CA CYS A 47 21.12 -6.72 24.05
C CYS A 47 20.52 -8.11 24.35
N GLY A 48 19.35 -8.19 24.99
CA GLY A 48 18.66 -9.46 25.27
C GLY A 48 19.19 -10.29 26.45
N GLN A 49 20.26 -9.89 27.14
CA GLN A 49 20.79 -10.64 28.29
C GLN A 49 19.73 -10.86 29.40
N CYS A 50 18.89 -9.85 29.64
CA CYS A 50 17.82 -9.91 30.63
C CYS A 50 16.66 -10.83 30.20
N TYR A 51 16.43 -10.98 28.90
CA TYR A 51 15.47 -11.92 28.32
C TYR A 51 15.91 -13.37 28.55
N ASP A 52 17.17 -13.67 28.24
CA ASP A 52 17.73 -15.03 28.36
C ASP A 52 17.70 -15.56 29.80
N ASN A 53 17.86 -14.67 30.78
CA ASN A 53 17.86 -15.00 32.20
C ASN A 53 16.46 -15.02 32.85
N CYS A 54 15.40 -14.68 32.11
CA CYS A 54 14.04 -14.70 32.64
C CYS A 54 13.48 -16.14 32.68
N PRO A 55 13.03 -16.65 33.84
CA PRO A 55 12.51 -18.02 33.95
C PRO A 55 11.06 -18.16 33.43
N VAL A 56 10.31 -17.07 33.31
CA VAL A 56 8.90 -17.07 32.89
C VAL A 56 8.78 -17.46 31.43
N ILE A 57 7.79 -18.27 31.06
CA ILE A 57 7.46 -18.56 29.66
C ILE A 57 5.95 -18.38 29.48
N VAL A 58 5.57 -17.50 28.55
CA VAL A 58 4.16 -17.24 28.20
C VAL A 58 3.98 -17.26 26.68
N PRO A 59 2.76 -17.47 26.17
CA PRO A 59 2.49 -17.36 24.74
C PRO A 59 2.89 -15.99 24.19
N ASN A 60 3.47 -15.96 22.98
CA ASN A 60 3.85 -14.71 22.33
C ASN A 60 2.69 -14.18 21.46
N GLU A 61 2.18 -13.00 21.78
CA GLU A 61 1.06 -12.34 21.11
C GLU A 61 1.41 -11.92 19.69
N PHE A 62 2.65 -11.48 19.45
CA PHE A 62 3.14 -11.15 18.11
C PHE A 62 3.17 -12.39 17.21
N GLU A 63 3.46 -13.54 17.81
CA GLU A 63 3.39 -14.85 17.15
C GLU A 63 2.01 -15.49 17.26
N VAL A 64 0.96 -14.71 17.59
CA VAL A 64 -0.44 -15.12 17.72
C VAL A 64 -0.64 -16.38 18.57
N GLY A 65 0.20 -16.55 19.59
CA GLY A 65 0.20 -17.68 20.52
C GLY A 65 0.88 -18.95 20.01
N MET A 66 1.47 -18.95 18.81
CA MET A 66 2.22 -20.10 18.26
C MET A 66 3.62 -20.21 18.85
N GLY A 67 4.25 -19.07 19.12
CA GLY A 67 5.54 -18.97 19.80
C GLY A 67 5.39 -18.72 21.29
N ALA A 68 6.51 -18.70 21.99
CA ALA A 68 6.58 -18.29 23.38
C ALA A 68 7.52 -17.09 23.55
N ARG A 69 7.23 -16.25 24.55
CA ARG A 69 8.08 -15.15 25.00
C ARG A 69 8.32 -15.26 26.51
N LYS A 70 9.17 -14.37 27.02
CA LYS A 70 9.46 -14.20 28.44
C LYS A 70 8.64 -13.03 29.02
N ALA A 71 8.64 -12.87 30.34
CA ALA A 71 7.97 -11.73 30.99
C ALA A 71 8.63 -10.39 30.65
N ILE A 72 9.97 -10.36 30.59
CA ILE A 72 10.70 -9.24 29.96
C ILE A 72 10.89 -9.59 28.49
N TYR A 73 10.46 -8.76 27.56
CA TYR A 73 10.46 -9.07 26.13
C TYR A 73 10.55 -7.82 25.26
N SER A 74 10.90 -8.02 24.00
CA SER A 74 10.69 -7.04 22.93
C SER A 74 9.52 -7.54 22.07
N PRO A 75 8.55 -6.68 21.68
CA PRO A 75 7.37 -7.12 20.94
C PRO A 75 7.71 -7.86 19.64
N PHE A 76 8.72 -7.40 18.91
CA PHE A 76 9.24 -8.06 17.71
C PHE A 76 10.67 -7.58 17.39
N PRO A 77 11.46 -8.32 16.57
CA PRO A 77 12.89 -8.05 16.39
C PRO A 77 13.25 -6.67 15.80
N GLN A 78 12.34 -6.03 15.06
CA GLN A 78 12.54 -4.69 14.46
C GLN A 78 11.70 -3.61 15.15
N ALA A 79 11.33 -3.82 16.42
CA ALA A 79 10.56 -2.85 17.19
C ALA A 79 11.31 -1.52 17.30
N VAL A 80 10.55 -0.43 17.19
CA VAL A 80 11.04 0.95 17.36
C VAL A 80 10.18 1.61 18.45
N PRO A 81 10.78 2.06 19.56
CA PRO A 81 12.20 1.98 19.92
C PRO A 81 12.67 0.54 20.16
N ASN A 82 13.95 0.25 19.92
CA ASN A 82 14.56 -1.05 20.20
C ASN A 82 14.84 -1.20 21.72
N THR A 83 13.77 -1.36 22.49
CA THR A 83 13.80 -1.48 23.96
C THR A 83 12.95 -2.65 24.44
N TYR A 84 13.31 -3.20 25.60
CA TYR A 84 12.52 -4.25 26.25
C TYR A 84 11.41 -3.64 27.12
N ILE A 85 10.40 -4.43 27.44
CA ILE A 85 9.32 -4.10 28.38
C ILE A 85 9.08 -5.30 29.31
N ILE A 86 8.69 -5.03 30.56
CA ILE A 86 8.29 -6.09 31.51
C ILE A 86 6.77 -6.16 31.61
N ASP A 87 6.22 -7.31 31.23
CA ASP A 87 4.86 -7.72 31.53
C ASP A 87 4.76 -8.08 33.03
N ARG A 88 4.22 -7.17 33.84
CA ARG A 88 4.08 -7.37 35.28
C ARG A 88 3.04 -8.39 35.67
N GLU A 89 2.03 -8.63 34.83
CA GLU A 89 0.98 -9.61 35.15
C GLU A 89 1.56 -11.03 35.20
N ASN A 90 2.55 -11.32 34.36
CA ASN A 90 3.21 -12.62 34.32
C ASN A 90 4.60 -12.65 34.98
N CYS A 91 5.10 -11.51 35.46
CA CYS A 91 6.41 -11.44 36.10
C CYS A 91 6.38 -12.11 37.49
N LEU A 92 7.31 -13.02 37.76
CA LEU A 92 7.46 -13.63 39.09
C LEU A 92 7.97 -12.67 40.16
N ASN A 93 8.50 -11.50 39.77
CA ASN A 93 9.08 -10.55 40.71
C ASN A 93 7.97 -9.70 41.34
N ASP A 94 7.32 -10.23 42.37
CA ASP A 94 6.22 -9.58 43.09
C ASP A 94 6.58 -9.36 44.57
N ASP A 95 5.60 -8.92 45.37
CA ASP A 95 5.79 -8.65 46.80
C ASP A 95 6.15 -9.92 47.62
N PHE A 96 5.91 -11.12 47.08
CA PHE A 96 6.08 -12.40 47.77
C PHE A 96 7.30 -13.18 47.31
N LEU A 97 7.71 -13.03 46.04
CA LEU A 97 8.83 -13.74 45.42
C LEU A 97 9.77 -12.75 44.72
N VAL A 98 10.94 -12.54 45.31
CA VAL A 98 11.97 -11.66 44.74
C VAL A 98 12.89 -12.45 43.79
N CYS A 99 12.59 -12.42 42.49
CA CYS A 99 13.38 -13.11 41.46
C CYS A 99 14.67 -12.34 41.09
N ASN A 100 14.54 -11.09 40.65
CA ASN A 100 15.64 -10.19 40.27
C ASN A 100 16.68 -10.71 39.26
N ASN A 101 16.44 -11.82 38.55
CA ASN A 101 17.41 -12.35 37.58
C ASN A 101 17.72 -11.37 36.44
N CYS A 102 16.67 -10.75 35.86
CA CYS A 102 16.83 -9.78 34.78
C CYS A 102 17.63 -8.54 35.25
N LEU A 103 17.38 -8.07 36.48
CA LEU A 103 18.10 -6.95 37.10
C LEU A 103 19.59 -7.28 37.27
N LYS A 104 19.92 -8.46 37.80
CA LYS A 104 21.30 -8.91 38.01
C LYS A 104 22.08 -9.07 36.70
N SER A 105 21.39 -9.42 35.61
CA SER A 105 22.01 -9.59 34.28
C SER A 105 22.12 -8.31 33.46
N CYS A 106 21.57 -7.17 33.92
CA CYS A 106 21.55 -5.94 33.16
C CYS A 106 22.73 -5.03 33.53
N ASP A 107 23.84 -5.13 32.80
CA ASP A 107 25.05 -4.33 33.06
C ASP A 107 24.82 -2.81 33.01
N ARG A 108 23.82 -2.36 32.24
CA ARG A 108 23.45 -0.95 32.09
C ARG A 108 22.52 -0.44 33.19
N ASN A 109 22.06 -1.31 34.10
CA ASN A 109 21.06 -1.00 35.12
C ASN A 109 19.82 -0.30 34.55
N ALA A 110 19.35 -0.77 33.39
CA ALA A 110 18.21 -0.17 32.69
C ALA A 110 16.85 -0.59 33.27
N ILE A 111 16.79 -1.61 34.13
CA ILE A 111 15.52 -2.15 34.67
C ILE A 111 15.16 -1.43 35.95
N ASP A 112 13.92 -0.92 36.02
CA ASP A 112 13.36 -0.20 37.15
C ASP A 112 11.95 -0.73 37.47
N PHE A 113 11.79 -1.47 38.57
CA PHE A 113 10.49 -2.02 38.95
C PHE A 113 9.55 -1.00 39.61
N ASP A 114 10.07 0.17 40.00
CA ASP A 114 9.32 1.26 40.63
C ASP A 114 8.81 2.28 39.59
N ASP A 115 9.02 2.00 38.29
CA ASP A 115 8.45 2.78 37.19
C ASP A 115 6.92 2.85 37.30
N THR A 116 6.37 4.06 37.21
CA THR A 116 4.93 4.33 37.39
C THR A 116 4.37 5.09 36.20
N ALA A 117 3.07 4.92 35.96
CA ALA A 117 2.39 5.64 34.90
C ALA A 117 2.50 7.15 35.09
N CYS A 118 2.76 7.88 34.01
CA CYS A 118 2.85 9.33 34.03
C CYS A 118 1.96 9.95 32.94
N ASP A 119 1.28 11.04 33.28
CA ASP A 119 0.47 11.80 32.33
C ASP A 119 1.32 12.95 31.77
N LEU A 120 1.41 13.01 30.43
CA LEU A 120 2.10 14.02 29.65
C LEU A 120 1.08 14.98 29.08
N GLU A 121 1.32 16.28 29.23
CA GLU A 121 0.48 17.34 28.69
C GLU A 121 1.12 17.89 27.42
N LEU A 122 0.41 17.80 26.29
CA LEU A 122 0.91 18.21 24.98
C LEU A 122 -0.02 19.27 24.38
N ASP A 123 0.56 20.38 23.92
CA ASP A 123 -0.15 21.38 23.12
C ASP A 123 -0.01 21.01 21.64
N ILE A 124 -1.13 20.71 20.98
CA ILE A 124 -1.14 20.23 19.59
C ILE A 124 -2.14 21.01 18.73
N GLY A 125 -1.83 21.17 17.44
CA GLY A 125 -2.70 21.91 16.51
C GLY A 125 -3.81 21.05 15.90
N SER A 126 -3.58 19.74 15.73
CA SER A 126 -4.47 18.83 15.04
C SER A 126 -4.23 17.39 15.48
N VAL A 127 -5.20 16.51 15.22
CA VAL A 127 -5.15 15.08 15.55
C VAL A 127 -5.40 14.25 14.30
N VAL A 128 -4.60 13.20 14.09
CA VAL A 128 -4.82 12.20 13.05
C VAL A 128 -5.01 10.83 13.70
N VAL A 129 -6.16 10.22 13.47
CA VAL A 129 -6.53 8.91 14.02
C VAL A 129 -6.18 7.82 13.02
N ALA A 130 -5.23 6.95 13.43
CA ALA A 130 -4.70 5.87 12.61
C ALA A 130 -4.62 4.54 13.40
N THR A 131 -5.61 4.25 14.24
CA THR A 131 -5.64 3.08 15.15
C THR A 131 -5.68 1.72 14.46
N GLY A 132 -5.93 1.68 13.14
CA GLY A 132 -5.93 0.45 12.37
C GLY A 132 -7.21 -0.37 12.58
N PHE A 133 -7.07 -1.68 12.74
CA PHE A 133 -8.17 -2.64 12.85
C PHE A 133 -7.73 -3.87 13.67
N ASP A 134 -8.71 -4.63 14.17
CA ASP A 134 -8.49 -5.93 14.79
C ASP A 134 -8.95 -7.07 13.87
N VAL A 135 -8.39 -8.26 14.04
CA VAL A 135 -8.73 -9.43 13.22
C VAL A 135 -9.99 -10.09 13.79
N TYR A 136 -10.93 -10.48 12.91
CA TYR A 136 -12.12 -11.22 13.32
C TYR A 136 -11.74 -12.55 13.99
N ASP A 137 -12.24 -12.80 15.20
CA ASP A 137 -12.08 -14.10 15.85
C ASP A 137 -12.97 -15.16 15.18
N ALA A 138 -12.33 -16.06 14.43
CA ALA A 138 -12.98 -17.17 13.75
C ALA A 138 -13.54 -18.24 14.70
N SER A 139 -13.27 -18.18 16.02
CA SER A 139 -13.79 -19.14 17.00
C SER A 139 -15.32 -19.08 17.08
N HIS A 140 -15.90 -17.92 16.77
CA HIS A 140 -17.34 -17.70 16.65
C HIS A 140 -17.98 -18.56 15.54
N LEU A 141 -17.21 -18.99 14.55
CA LEU A 141 -17.65 -19.87 13.45
C LEU A 141 -17.34 -21.33 13.77
N SER A 142 -18.09 -21.90 14.72
CA SER A 142 -17.89 -23.28 15.19
C SER A 142 -17.88 -24.33 14.07
N SER A 143 -18.59 -24.09 12.95
CA SER A 143 -18.63 -24.98 11.78
C SER A 143 -17.29 -25.14 11.07
N TYR A 144 -16.34 -24.22 11.25
CA TYR A 144 -14.99 -24.29 10.68
C TYR A 144 -13.96 -24.88 11.66
N GLY A 145 -14.33 -25.11 12.92
CA GLY A 145 -13.47 -25.78 13.89
C GLY A 145 -12.18 -25.03 14.24
N TYR A 146 -12.15 -23.70 14.07
CA TYR A 146 -11.02 -22.88 14.54
C TYR A 146 -10.88 -23.00 16.06
N ARG A 147 -9.63 -23.18 16.55
CA ARG A 147 -9.29 -23.52 17.95
C ARG A 147 -9.79 -24.89 18.45
N LEU A 148 -10.61 -25.62 17.68
CA LEU A 148 -11.00 -27.00 17.97
C LEU A 148 -10.06 -28.01 17.27
N TYR A 149 -9.76 -27.76 16.00
CA TYR A 149 -8.86 -28.58 15.19
C TYR A 149 -7.52 -27.90 15.04
N GLN A 150 -6.43 -28.58 15.44
CA GLN A 150 -5.09 -27.97 15.49
C GLN A 150 -4.57 -27.57 14.11
N ASN A 151 -5.04 -28.22 13.03
CA ASN A 151 -4.61 -27.96 11.67
C ASN A 151 -5.47 -26.89 10.95
N VAL A 152 -6.42 -26.25 11.66
CA VAL A 152 -7.17 -25.09 11.17
C VAL A 152 -6.52 -23.83 11.73
N LEU A 153 -5.93 -23.04 10.84
CA LEU A 153 -5.20 -21.82 11.16
C LEU A 153 -5.95 -20.59 10.63
N SER A 154 -5.74 -19.46 11.26
CA SER A 154 -6.01 -18.14 10.68
C SER A 154 -4.93 -17.78 9.67
N ASN A 155 -5.22 -16.80 8.81
CA ASN A 155 -4.19 -16.27 7.91
C ASN A 155 -3.04 -15.59 8.67
N MET A 156 -3.27 -15.00 9.84
CA MET A 156 -2.18 -14.42 10.64
C MET A 156 -1.23 -15.49 11.18
N GLU A 157 -1.76 -16.64 11.63
CA GLU A 157 -0.94 -17.80 12.03
C GLU A 157 -0.09 -18.31 10.86
N LEU A 158 -0.67 -18.39 9.64
CA LEU A 158 0.12 -18.73 8.46
C LEU A 158 1.21 -17.68 8.16
N GLU A 159 0.90 -16.38 8.25
CA GLU A 159 1.89 -15.31 8.04
C GLU A 159 3.06 -15.44 9.02
N ARG A 160 2.79 -15.84 10.27
CA ARG A 160 3.85 -16.13 11.25
C ARG A 160 4.66 -17.37 10.90
N ILE A 161 4.02 -18.44 10.41
CA ILE A 161 4.71 -19.64 9.90
C ILE A 161 5.62 -19.30 8.71
N LEU A 162 5.13 -18.52 7.74
CA LEU A 162 5.88 -18.13 6.54
C LEU A 162 7.03 -17.17 6.84
N ASN A 163 6.96 -16.44 7.96
CA ASN A 163 7.98 -15.47 8.32
C ASN A 163 9.30 -16.14 8.75
N ALA A 164 10.42 -15.66 8.20
CA ALA A 164 11.75 -16.18 8.51
C ALA A 164 12.16 -16.03 9.99
N THR A 165 11.62 -15.03 10.70
CA THR A 165 11.82 -14.83 12.15
C THR A 165 10.66 -15.37 12.98
N GLY A 166 9.68 -16.04 12.36
CA GLY A 166 8.55 -16.66 13.06
C GLY A 166 8.90 -18.00 13.70
N PRO A 167 7.93 -18.65 14.37
CA PRO A 167 8.14 -19.83 15.21
C PRO A 167 8.69 -21.05 14.45
N THR A 168 8.38 -21.15 13.15
CA THR A 168 8.83 -22.25 12.30
C THR A 168 9.93 -21.83 11.32
N ARG A 169 10.46 -20.60 11.44
CA ARG A 169 11.53 -20.04 10.60
C ARG A 169 11.24 -20.11 9.09
N GLY A 170 9.98 -19.98 8.70
CA GLY A 170 9.56 -20.05 7.29
C GLY A 170 9.18 -21.44 6.79
N HIS A 171 9.31 -22.50 7.62
CA HIS A 171 8.92 -23.87 7.24
C HIS A 171 7.45 -24.13 7.50
N ILE A 172 6.76 -24.72 6.52
CA ILE A 172 5.31 -24.95 6.60
C ILE A 172 5.05 -26.34 7.19
N VAL A 173 4.51 -26.35 8.40
CA VAL A 173 4.25 -27.58 9.15
C VAL A 173 2.85 -27.60 9.74
N ARG A 174 2.24 -28.77 9.77
CA ARG A 174 0.98 -29.02 10.49
C ARG A 174 1.23 -28.88 12.00
N PRO A 175 0.45 -28.05 12.72
CA PRO A 175 0.64 -27.90 14.16
C PRO A 175 0.46 -29.22 14.94
N SER A 176 -0.38 -30.13 14.45
CA SER A 176 -0.69 -31.39 15.14
C SER A 176 0.45 -32.40 15.21
N ASP A 177 1.25 -32.53 14.15
CA ASP A 177 2.27 -33.57 14.03
C ASP A 177 3.62 -33.07 13.47
N LYS A 178 3.72 -31.76 13.21
CA LYS A 178 4.89 -31.07 12.65
C LYS A 178 5.32 -31.58 11.26
N LYS A 179 4.46 -32.33 10.56
CA LYS A 179 4.73 -32.79 9.20
C LYS A 179 4.37 -31.72 8.18
N ILE A 180 5.02 -31.74 7.04
CA ILE A 180 4.66 -30.90 5.90
C ILE A 180 3.29 -31.36 5.37
N PRO A 181 2.28 -30.47 5.27
CA PRO A 181 0.98 -30.84 4.72
C PRO A 181 1.11 -31.11 3.21
N LYS A 182 0.59 -32.24 2.69
CA LYS A 182 0.57 -32.46 1.24
C LYS A 182 -0.38 -31.51 0.50
N ASN A 183 -1.52 -31.22 1.13
CA ASN A 183 -2.59 -30.42 0.58
C ASN A 183 -2.99 -29.32 1.56
N ILE A 184 -3.16 -28.08 1.08
CA ILE A 184 -3.59 -26.94 1.88
C ILE A 184 -4.88 -26.36 1.28
N ALA A 185 -5.83 -25.97 2.13
CA ALA A 185 -7.06 -25.29 1.71
C ALA A 185 -7.15 -23.88 2.31
N PHE A 186 -7.45 -22.88 1.49
CA PHE A 186 -7.75 -21.52 1.90
C PHE A 186 -9.25 -21.27 1.83
N ILE A 187 -9.82 -20.70 2.89
CA ILE A 187 -11.25 -20.35 2.94
C ILE A 187 -11.39 -18.84 2.99
N GLN A 188 -11.99 -18.27 1.95
CA GLN A 188 -12.22 -16.83 1.85
C GLN A 188 -13.44 -16.37 2.65
N CYS A 189 -13.46 -15.07 2.95
CA CYS A 189 -14.58 -14.38 3.58
C CYS A 189 -14.95 -14.94 4.97
N VAL A 190 -13.98 -15.41 5.75
CA VAL A 190 -14.22 -15.84 7.13
C VAL A 190 -14.42 -14.60 8.00
N GLY A 191 -15.59 -14.46 8.62
CA GLY A 191 -15.93 -13.26 9.39
C GLY A 191 -16.31 -12.04 8.56
N SER A 192 -16.52 -12.19 7.24
CA SER A 192 -16.89 -11.10 6.33
C SER A 192 -17.96 -11.56 5.34
N ARG A 193 -18.77 -10.62 4.84
CA ARG A 193 -19.91 -10.90 3.94
C ARG A 193 -20.83 -12.01 4.50
N GLY A 194 -21.06 -11.99 5.81
CA GLY A 194 -22.03 -12.84 6.52
C GLY A 194 -23.44 -12.25 6.55
N ASP A 195 -24.44 -13.06 6.89
CA ASP A 195 -25.85 -12.70 7.06
C ASP A 195 -26.31 -12.73 8.53
N GLY A 196 -25.54 -12.12 9.45
CA GLY A 196 -25.94 -11.94 10.86
C GLY A 196 -24.83 -12.21 11.88
N ARG A 197 -25.16 -12.04 13.18
CA ARG A 197 -24.23 -12.11 14.34
C ARG A 197 -23.39 -13.39 14.40
N GLU A 198 -23.92 -14.52 13.94
CA GLU A 198 -23.20 -15.81 13.94
C GLU A 198 -22.29 -16.01 12.70
N SER A 199 -22.30 -15.10 11.73
CA SER A 199 -21.64 -15.30 10.42
C SER A 199 -20.59 -14.23 10.06
N GLY A 200 -20.35 -13.29 10.98
CA GLY A 200 -19.38 -12.20 10.84
C GLY A 200 -19.96 -10.89 10.29
N CYS A 201 -19.08 -9.98 9.92
CA CYS A 201 -19.46 -8.66 9.40
C CYS A 201 -20.17 -8.74 8.05
N GLN A 202 -21.08 -7.80 7.78
CA GLN A 202 -21.84 -7.77 6.52
C GLN A 202 -21.06 -7.17 5.34
N TYR A 203 -19.86 -6.66 5.60
CA TYR A 203 -19.01 -6.00 4.62
C TYR A 203 -17.85 -6.86 4.12
N CYS A 204 -17.17 -6.35 3.10
CA CYS A 204 -15.95 -6.94 2.57
C CYS A 204 -14.71 -6.31 3.22
N SER A 205 -13.84 -7.15 3.77
CA SER A 205 -12.57 -6.74 4.37
C SER A 205 -11.45 -6.40 3.36
N ARG A 206 -11.76 -6.29 2.05
CA ARG A 206 -10.90 -5.78 0.96
C ARG A 206 -9.57 -6.50 0.67
N PHE A 207 -8.80 -6.93 1.67
CA PHE A 207 -7.47 -7.52 1.50
C PHE A 207 -7.45 -9.06 1.46
N CYS A 208 -8.43 -9.74 2.08
CA CYS A 208 -8.38 -11.19 2.33
C CYS A 208 -8.10 -12.01 1.06
N CYS A 209 -8.76 -11.69 -0.06
CA CYS A 209 -8.57 -12.38 -1.33
C CYS A 209 -7.12 -12.30 -1.83
N MET A 210 -6.53 -11.11 -1.76
CA MET A 210 -5.18 -10.89 -2.30
C MET A 210 -4.09 -11.39 -1.37
N ASN A 211 -4.32 -11.33 -0.05
CA ASN A 211 -3.44 -11.99 0.91
C ASN A 211 -3.41 -13.50 0.64
N ALA A 212 -4.57 -14.14 0.46
CA ALA A 212 -4.62 -15.57 0.17
C ALA A 212 -3.97 -15.94 -1.16
N VAL A 213 -4.16 -15.16 -2.23
CA VAL A 213 -3.46 -15.38 -3.52
C VAL A 213 -1.95 -15.25 -3.35
N LYS A 214 -1.48 -14.26 -2.57
CA LYS A 214 -0.07 -14.10 -2.22
C LYS A 214 0.44 -15.30 -1.42
N ASP A 215 -0.29 -15.72 -0.40
CA ASP A 215 0.06 -16.86 0.44
C ASP A 215 0.12 -18.16 -0.35
N CYS A 216 -0.78 -18.39 -1.31
CA CYS A 216 -0.72 -19.58 -2.18
C CYS A 216 0.62 -19.67 -2.95
N LYS A 217 1.08 -18.54 -3.50
CA LYS A 217 2.39 -18.47 -4.18
C LYS A 217 3.55 -18.66 -3.19
N LEU A 218 3.52 -17.99 -2.04
CA LEU A 218 4.57 -18.10 -1.03
C LEU A 218 4.68 -19.50 -0.44
N VAL A 219 3.54 -20.15 -0.18
CA VAL A 219 3.48 -21.53 0.31
C VAL A 219 4.24 -22.46 -0.62
N LYS A 220 3.98 -22.37 -1.93
CA LYS A 220 4.65 -23.21 -2.93
C LYS A 220 6.13 -22.87 -3.10
N LEU A 221 6.48 -21.60 -2.99
CA LEU A 221 7.87 -21.13 -3.04
C LEU A 221 8.70 -21.64 -1.86
N HIS A 222 8.13 -21.62 -0.65
CA HIS A 222 8.80 -22.08 0.56
C HIS A 222 8.86 -23.61 0.64
N GLU A 223 7.81 -24.31 0.21
CA GLU A 223 7.74 -25.77 0.24
C GLU A 223 7.31 -26.32 -1.13
N PRO A 224 8.25 -26.61 -2.05
CA PRO A 224 7.94 -27.15 -3.37
C PRO A 224 7.19 -28.49 -3.35
N GLY A 225 7.28 -29.23 -2.23
CA GLY A 225 6.63 -30.52 -2.01
C GLY A 225 5.11 -30.48 -1.78
N ILE A 226 4.49 -29.29 -1.71
CA ILE A 226 3.03 -29.17 -1.67
C ILE A 226 2.44 -29.67 -2.99
N GLU A 227 1.59 -30.70 -2.91
CA GLU A 227 0.96 -31.35 -4.05
C GLU A 227 -0.26 -30.57 -4.56
N LYS A 228 -1.01 -29.93 -3.65
CA LYS A 228 -2.25 -29.21 -4.00
C LYS A 228 -2.59 -28.06 -3.07
N ILE A 229 -3.04 -26.95 -3.65
CA ILE A 229 -3.57 -25.78 -2.94
C ILE A 229 -5.01 -25.54 -3.43
N MET A 230 -5.98 -25.52 -2.53
CA MET A 230 -7.40 -25.34 -2.86
C MET A 230 -7.91 -24.02 -2.28
N MET A 231 -8.42 -23.11 -3.11
CA MET A 231 -8.96 -21.82 -2.65
C MET A 231 -10.48 -21.79 -2.80
N PHE A 232 -11.21 -21.78 -1.68
CA PHE A 232 -12.67 -21.69 -1.63
C PHE A 232 -13.12 -20.24 -1.51
N TYR A 233 -13.88 -19.74 -2.50
CA TYR A 233 -14.25 -18.32 -2.58
C TYR A 233 -15.68 -18.08 -3.12
N ILE A 234 -16.18 -16.84 -2.96
CA ILE A 234 -17.48 -16.39 -3.50
C ILE A 234 -17.27 -15.55 -4.76
N ASP A 235 -16.55 -14.44 -4.60
CA ASP A 235 -16.07 -13.54 -5.66
C ASP A 235 -14.60 -13.24 -5.37
N LEU A 236 -13.75 -13.22 -6.39
CA LEU A 236 -12.36 -12.84 -6.19
C LEU A 236 -12.16 -11.34 -6.46
N ARG A 237 -11.91 -10.58 -5.39
CA ARG A 237 -11.89 -9.12 -5.40
C ARG A 237 -10.48 -8.53 -5.56
N ALA A 238 -9.84 -8.84 -6.68
CA ALA A 238 -8.55 -8.28 -7.10
C ALA A 238 -8.72 -6.84 -7.66
N ALA A 239 -9.13 -5.89 -6.81
CA ALA A 239 -9.54 -4.55 -7.24
C ALA A 239 -8.41 -3.51 -7.30
N GLY A 240 -7.31 -3.72 -6.57
CA GLY A 240 -6.15 -2.84 -6.57
C GLY A 240 -5.34 -2.88 -7.87
N ARG A 241 -4.52 -1.85 -8.10
CA ARG A 241 -3.62 -1.79 -9.26
C ARG A 241 -2.63 -2.96 -9.22
N GLY A 242 -2.47 -3.68 -10.34
CA GLY A 242 -1.60 -4.87 -10.42
C GLY A 242 -2.16 -6.13 -9.75
N PHE A 243 -3.31 -6.04 -9.06
CA PHE A 243 -3.87 -7.20 -8.34
C PHE A 243 -4.50 -8.22 -9.29
N GLU A 244 -5.14 -7.77 -10.37
CA GLU A 244 -5.71 -8.70 -11.36
C GLU A 244 -4.59 -9.49 -12.03
N GLU A 245 -3.52 -8.82 -12.42
CA GLU A 245 -2.35 -9.40 -13.08
C GLU A 245 -1.64 -10.38 -12.14
N PHE A 246 -1.51 -10.02 -10.86
CA PHE A 246 -0.98 -10.91 -9.84
C PHE A 246 -1.85 -12.16 -9.61
N TYR A 247 -3.17 -12.00 -9.69
CA TYR A 247 -4.12 -13.12 -9.67
C TYR A 247 -4.00 -13.98 -10.93
N GLN A 248 -3.99 -13.39 -12.13
CA GLN A 248 -3.89 -14.14 -13.39
C GLN A 248 -2.61 -14.99 -13.41
N SER A 249 -1.47 -14.41 -13.05
CA SER A 249 -0.21 -15.15 -12.92
C SER A 249 -0.18 -16.19 -11.81
N SER A 250 -1.18 -16.25 -10.91
CA SER A 250 -1.32 -17.36 -9.96
C SER A 250 -2.06 -18.55 -10.55
N LEU A 251 -2.87 -18.34 -11.58
CA LEU A 251 -3.59 -19.42 -12.27
C LEU A 251 -2.67 -20.29 -13.12
N ASP A 252 -1.47 -19.82 -13.43
CA ASP A 252 -0.42 -20.60 -14.11
C ASP A 252 0.16 -21.71 -13.21
N MET A 253 -0.15 -21.70 -11.90
CA MET A 253 0.28 -22.74 -10.97
C MET A 253 -0.59 -23.99 -11.11
N PRO A 254 -0.06 -25.14 -11.57
CA PRO A 254 -0.85 -26.35 -11.76
C PRO A 254 -1.38 -26.95 -10.45
N GLU A 255 -0.75 -26.63 -9.30
CA GLU A 255 -1.19 -27.07 -7.98
C GLU A 255 -2.35 -26.25 -7.42
N LEU A 256 -2.61 -25.06 -7.96
CA LEU A 256 -3.67 -24.17 -7.48
C LEU A 256 -5.01 -24.53 -8.12
N GLU A 257 -5.98 -24.91 -7.28
CA GLU A 257 -7.35 -25.13 -7.67
C GLU A 257 -8.26 -24.06 -7.05
N MET A 258 -8.89 -23.26 -7.91
CA MET A 258 -9.88 -22.25 -7.51
C MET A 258 -11.27 -22.89 -7.46
N ILE A 259 -11.95 -22.81 -6.31
CA ILE A 259 -13.23 -23.47 -6.07
C ILE A 259 -14.25 -22.42 -5.66
N ARG A 260 -15.22 -22.15 -6.54
CA ARG A 260 -16.27 -21.17 -6.24
C ARG A 260 -17.37 -21.81 -5.40
N GLY A 261 -17.31 -21.58 -4.11
CA GLY A 261 -18.23 -22.15 -3.14
C GLY A 261 -17.79 -21.84 -1.72
N ARG A 262 -18.60 -21.11 -0.95
CA ARG A 262 -18.34 -20.90 0.46
C ARG A 262 -18.53 -22.24 1.19
N PRO A 263 -17.53 -22.75 1.92
CA PRO A 263 -17.68 -23.99 2.67
C PRO A 263 -18.78 -23.86 3.72
N SER A 264 -19.57 -24.93 3.85
CA SER A 264 -20.62 -25.04 4.87
C SER A 264 -20.03 -25.41 6.23
N LYS A 265 -19.09 -26.35 6.25
CA LYS A 265 -18.42 -26.85 7.46
C LYS A 265 -17.10 -27.56 7.15
N ILE A 266 -16.31 -27.75 8.19
CA ILE A 266 -15.06 -28.52 8.21
C ILE A 266 -15.18 -29.61 9.27
N LEU A 267 -14.69 -30.80 8.95
CA LEU A 267 -14.65 -31.94 9.87
C LEU A 267 -13.22 -32.47 9.96
N GLU A 268 -12.78 -32.90 11.14
CA GLU A 268 -11.47 -33.55 11.31
C GLU A 268 -11.61 -35.08 11.28
N ASP A 269 -10.73 -35.74 10.53
CA ASP A 269 -10.51 -37.18 10.59
C ASP A 269 -9.70 -37.51 11.88
N ARG A 270 -10.28 -38.32 12.77
CA ARG A 270 -9.70 -38.56 14.10
C ARG A 270 -8.36 -39.30 14.05
N GLU A 271 -8.12 -40.11 13.01
CA GLU A 271 -6.90 -40.92 12.90
C GLU A 271 -5.78 -40.12 12.21
N THR A 272 -6.07 -39.52 11.05
CA THR A 272 -5.04 -38.84 10.25
C THR A 272 -4.84 -37.38 10.63
N LYS A 273 -5.80 -36.79 11.36
CA LYS A 273 -5.90 -35.34 11.63
C LYS A 273 -6.06 -34.49 10.37
N ASP A 274 -6.45 -35.10 9.25
CA ASP A 274 -6.80 -34.36 8.03
C ASP A 274 -8.15 -33.70 8.19
N LEU A 275 -8.35 -32.63 7.42
CA LEU A 275 -9.56 -31.82 7.42
C LEU A 275 -10.37 -32.12 6.17
N ILE A 276 -11.68 -32.31 6.34
CA ILE A 276 -12.66 -32.55 5.29
C ILE A 276 -13.53 -31.30 5.15
N ILE A 277 -13.34 -30.58 4.06
CA ILE A 277 -14.07 -29.36 3.71
C ILE A 277 -15.31 -29.74 2.90
N VAL A 278 -16.50 -29.36 3.38
CA VAL A 278 -17.77 -29.60 2.68
C VAL A 278 -18.29 -28.30 2.09
N SER A 279 -18.32 -28.21 0.77
CA SER A 279 -18.81 -27.03 0.04
C SER A 279 -19.70 -27.44 -1.13
N GLU A 280 -20.59 -26.56 -1.56
CA GLU A 280 -21.20 -26.65 -2.89
C GLU A 280 -20.28 -25.95 -3.88
N ASP A 281 -19.96 -26.61 -4.99
CA ASP A 281 -19.34 -25.95 -6.13
C ASP A 281 -20.46 -25.31 -6.97
N VAL A 282 -20.56 -23.98 -6.89
CA VAL A 282 -21.65 -23.20 -7.50
C VAL A 282 -21.56 -23.23 -9.02
N GLU A 283 -20.40 -23.55 -9.61
CA GLU A 283 -20.28 -23.66 -11.06
C GLU A 283 -20.82 -24.99 -11.60
N THR A 284 -20.88 -26.03 -10.76
CA THR A 284 -21.33 -27.37 -11.17
C THR A 284 -22.62 -27.83 -10.49
N GLY A 285 -23.08 -27.11 -9.45
CA GLY A 285 -24.23 -27.49 -8.62
C GLY A 285 -23.99 -28.75 -7.78
N LYS A 286 -22.73 -29.20 -7.62
CA LYS A 286 -22.40 -30.45 -6.91
C LYS A 286 -21.83 -30.17 -5.53
N ILE A 287 -22.25 -30.98 -4.56
CA ILE A 287 -21.62 -31.01 -3.24
C ILE A 287 -20.26 -31.68 -3.36
N ARG A 288 -19.22 -30.98 -2.91
CA ARG A 288 -17.84 -31.43 -2.88
C ARG A 288 -17.40 -31.72 -1.45
N LYS A 289 -16.62 -32.78 -1.29
CA LYS A 289 -15.84 -33.07 -0.07
C LYS A 289 -14.36 -33.06 -0.43
N ALA A 290 -13.65 -32.01 -0.05
CA ALA A 290 -12.21 -31.90 -0.27
C ALA A 290 -11.45 -32.28 1.00
N ARG A 291 -10.27 -32.92 0.85
CA ARG A 291 -9.41 -33.31 1.98
C ARG A 291 -8.12 -32.48 1.97
N ALA A 292 -7.78 -31.86 3.08
CA ALA A 292 -6.56 -31.07 3.25
C ALA A 292 -5.84 -31.43 4.56
N GLY A 293 -4.50 -31.43 4.54
CA GLY A 293 -3.70 -31.63 5.76
C GLY A 293 -3.68 -30.38 6.66
N MET A 294 -3.99 -29.22 6.08
CA MET A 294 -4.08 -27.93 6.75
C MET A 294 -5.15 -27.06 6.08
N VAL A 295 -5.92 -26.32 6.88
CA VAL A 295 -6.85 -25.29 6.40
C VAL A 295 -6.42 -23.93 6.94
N VAL A 296 -6.46 -22.92 6.09
CA VAL A 296 -6.16 -21.53 6.42
C VAL A 296 -7.44 -20.71 6.21
N LEU A 297 -7.90 -20.07 7.28
CA LEU A 297 -9.06 -19.20 7.32
C LEU A 297 -8.61 -17.77 7.01
N SER A 298 -9.03 -17.23 5.86
CA SER A 298 -8.78 -15.83 5.50
C SER A 298 -9.76 -14.94 6.27
N THR A 299 -9.40 -14.65 7.52
CA THR A 299 -10.20 -13.85 8.46
C THR A 299 -10.31 -12.39 8.03
N GLY A 300 -11.50 -11.82 8.25
CA GLY A 300 -11.80 -10.42 8.00
C GLY A 300 -11.25 -9.47 9.07
N ALA A 301 -11.38 -8.18 8.80
CA ALA A 301 -11.06 -7.10 9.72
C ALA A 301 -12.31 -6.55 10.40
N VAL A 302 -12.19 -6.25 11.69
CA VAL A 302 -13.19 -5.56 12.51
C VAL A 302 -12.58 -4.27 13.06
N ALA A 303 -13.43 -3.31 13.41
CA ALA A 303 -12.97 -2.10 14.07
C ALA A 303 -12.22 -2.45 15.37
N SER A 304 -11.18 -1.68 15.69
CA SER A 304 -10.41 -1.92 16.91
C SER A 304 -11.29 -1.73 18.15
N GLU A 305 -11.13 -2.59 19.15
CA GLU A 305 -11.91 -2.50 20.40
C GLU A 305 -11.74 -1.15 21.11
N SER A 306 -10.55 -0.54 20.96
CA SER A 306 -10.19 0.76 21.52
C SER A 306 -10.94 1.95 20.90
N ASN A 307 -11.54 1.78 19.71
CA ASN A 307 -12.17 2.87 18.97
C ASN A 307 -13.29 3.55 19.75
N ARG A 308 -14.09 2.81 20.54
CA ARG A 308 -15.18 3.38 21.34
C ARG A 308 -14.66 4.35 22.40
N LYS A 309 -13.69 3.91 23.21
CA LYS A 309 -13.05 4.73 24.24
C LYS A 309 -12.40 5.97 23.61
N LEU A 310 -11.71 5.79 22.48
CA LEU A 310 -11.03 6.88 21.81
C LEU A 310 -12.02 7.88 21.17
N ALA A 311 -13.13 7.41 20.59
CA ALA A 311 -14.20 8.25 20.06
C ALA A 311 -14.80 9.15 21.14
N ASP A 312 -15.05 8.61 22.34
CA ASP A 312 -15.53 9.38 23.49
C ASP A 312 -14.52 10.46 23.91
N VAL A 313 -13.22 10.12 23.97
CA VAL A 313 -12.14 11.06 24.30
C VAL A 313 -12.00 12.17 23.25
N LEU A 314 -12.13 11.83 21.97
CA LEU A 314 -11.98 12.75 20.85
C LEU A 314 -13.28 13.54 20.56
N GLY A 315 -14.42 13.12 21.09
CA GLY A 315 -15.73 13.71 20.79
C GLY A 315 -16.08 13.60 19.31
N ILE A 316 -15.90 12.42 18.72
CA ILE A 316 -16.22 12.10 17.31
C ILE A 316 -17.08 10.83 17.23
N ASP A 317 -17.82 10.68 16.14
CA ASP A 317 -18.78 9.59 15.97
C ASP A 317 -18.15 8.31 15.40
N LEU A 318 -18.81 7.18 15.66
CA LEU A 318 -18.50 5.88 15.08
C LEU A 318 -19.64 5.43 14.15
N ASP A 319 -19.29 4.79 13.04
CA ASP A 319 -20.26 4.21 12.12
C ASP A 319 -20.94 2.96 12.70
N VAL A 320 -21.91 2.40 11.97
CA VAL A 320 -22.64 1.18 12.37
C VAL A 320 -21.75 -0.06 12.57
N ASN A 321 -20.51 -0.02 12.07
CA ASN A 321 -19.51 -1.09 12.19
C ASN A 321 -18.44 -0.78 13.27
N ASN A 322 -18.56 0.34 13.99
CA ASN A 322 -17.63 0.88 14.98
C ASN A 322 -16.28 1.40 14.44
N PHE A 323 -16.17 1.65 13.13
CA PHE A 323 -15.09 2.46 12.59
C PHE A 323 -15.39 3.94 12.83
N PHE A 324 -14.38 4.81 12.78
CA PHE A 324 -14.62 6.25 12.91
C PHE A 324 -15.45 6.75 11.73
N GLU A 325 -16.54 7.46 12.03
CA GLU A 325 -17.44 7.97 11.02
C GLU A 325 -16.76 9.07 10.20
N ILE A 326 -16.83 8.91 8.87
CA ILE A 326 -16.27 9.87 7.93
C ILE A 326 -17.31 10.93 7.63
N ASP A 327 -16.96 12.21 7.83
CA ASP A 327 -17.76 13.30 7.29
C ASP A 327 -17.58 13.36 5.77
N THR A 328 -18.59 12.85 5.06
CA THR A 328 -18.60 12.82 3.59
C THR A 328 -18.84 14.19 2.95
N LYS A 329 -18.93 15.27 3.73
CA LYS A 329 -19.01 16.64 3.23
C LYS A 329 -17.82 16.92 2.31
N TYR A 330 -18.12 17.24 1.04
CA TYR A 330 -17.14 17.40 -0.05
C TYR A 330 -16.42 16.12 -0.50
N GLY A 331 -16.92 14.93 -0.16
CA GLY A 331 -16.47 13.64 -0.70
C GLY A 331 -15.09 13.15 -0.23
N SER A 332 -14.44 13.88 0.69
CA SER A 332 -13.14 13.50 1.26
C SER A 332 -13.29 12.36 2.27
N PRO A 333 -12.45 11.31 2.19
CA PRO A 333 -12.50 10.18 3.13
C PRO A 333 -11.71 10.43 4.43
N LEU A 334 -11.24 11.66 4.68
CA LEU A 334 -10.25 11.96 5.73
C LEU A 334 -10.82 12.73 6.92
N HIS A 335 -12.00 13.34 6.79
CA HIS A 335 -12.57 14.22 7.82
C HIS A 335 -13.46 13.44 8.77
N THR A 336 -13.47 13.89 10.03
CA THR A 336 -14.47 13.51 11.03
C THR A 336 -15.49 14.63 11.20
N CYS A 337 -16.50 14.42 12.05
CA CYS A 337 -17.47 15.46 12.41
C CYS A 337 -16.88 16.63 13.21
N ARG A 338 -15.65 16.49 13.77
CA ARG A 338 -14.97 17.53 14.56
C ARG A 338 -13.79 18.12 13.79
N GLU A 339 -13.85 19.42 13.51
CA GLU A 339 -12.79 20.14 12.82
C GLU A 339 -11.44 20.02 13.57
N GLY A 340 -10.35 19.84 12.83
CA GLY A 340 -9.00 19.62 13.38
C GLY A 340 -8.71 18.17 13.77
N ILE A 341 -9.68 17.26 13.68
CA ILE A 341 -9.52 15.82 13.90
C ILE A 341 -9.81 15.06 12.60
N TYR A 342 -8.82 14.28 12.18
CA TYR A 342 -8.80 13.55 10.91
C TYR A 342 -8.66 12.05 11.15
N VAL A 343 -9.01 11.25 10.16
CA VAL A 343 -8.89 9.79 10.20
C VAL A 343 -8.24 9.27 8.92
N CYS A 344 -7.47 8.18 9.01
CA CYS A 344 -6.88 7.54 7.85
C CYS A 344 -6.69 6.03 8.02
N GLY A 345 -6.48 5.34 6.90
CA GLY A 345 -6.18 3.91 6.88
C GLY A 345 -7.36 3.08 7.36
N CYS A 346 -7.08 1.99 8.07
CA CYS A 346 -8.13 1.10 8.54
C CYS A 346 -8.97 1.64 9.71
N ALA A 347 -8.60 2.77 10.31
CA ALA A 347 -9.39 3.41 11.36
C ALA A 347 -10.73 3.95 10.84
N ALA A 348 -10.77 4.37 9.58
CA ALA A 348 -11.96 4.86 8.87
C ALA A 348 -12.75 3.76 8.14
N GLY A 349 -12.31 2.50 8.26
CA GLY A 349 -12.84 1.37 7.50
C GLY A 349 -11.76 0.64 6.71
N VAL A 350 -12.03 -0.61 6.33
CA VAL A 350 -10.98 -1.52 5.85
C VAL A 350 -10.37 -1.10 4.50
N ASN A 351 -9.07 -0.90 4.49
CA ASN A 351 -8.25 -0.48 3.34
C ASN A 351 -7.08 -1.45 3.09
N ASP A 352 -6.47 -1.37 1.91
CA ASP A 352 -5.15 -1.98 1.69
C ASP A 352 -4.02 -1.00 2.08
N ILE A 353 -2.77 -1.47 2.04
CA ILE A 353 -1.60 -0.68 2.46
C ILE A 353 -1.44 0.57 1.59
N SER A 354 -1.61 0.44 0.27
CA SER A 354 -1.36 1.50 -0.69
C SER A 354 -2.33 2.66 -0.48
N ASP A 355 -3.60 2.34 -0.30
CA ASP A 355 -4.65 3.33 -0.04
C ASP A 355 -4.53 3.89 1.39
N SER A 356 -4.08 3.09 2.37
CA SER A 356 -3.82 3.57 3.73
C SER A 356 -2.65 4.57 3.79
N VAL A 357 -1.56 4.32 3.06
CA VAL A 357 -0.41 5.23 2.97
C VAL A 357 -0.79 6.54 2.26
N ALA A 358 -1.59 6.45 1.21
CA ALA A 358 -2.14 7.64 0.56
C ALA A 358 -3.03 8.44 1.52
N GLN A 359 -3.97 7.80 2.21
CA GLN A 359 -4.83 8.48 3.19
C GLN A 359 -4.04 9.08 4.36
N GLY A 360 -3.02 8.38 4.87
CA GLY A 360 -2.14 8.92 5.92
C GLY A 360 -1.41 10.19 5.47
N SER A 361 -0.91 10.19 4.22
CA SER A 361 -0.28 11.38 3.64
C SER A 361 -1.29 12.51 3.38
N GLY A 362 -2.52 12.18 2.97
CA GLY A 362 -3.58 13.16 2.80
C GLY A 362 -4.04 13.77 4.13
N ALA A 363 -4.20 12.95 5.17
CA ALA A 363 -4.54 13.42 6.51
C ALA A 363 -3.44 14.30 7.11
N ALA A 364 -2.17 14.03 6.79
CA ALA A 364 -1.06 14.92 7.14
C ALA A 364 -1.21 16.30 6.46
N ALA A 365 -1.52 16.35 5.15
CA ALA A 365 -1.74 17.62 4.44
C ALA A 365 -2.83 18.48 5.10
N GLU A 366 -3.93 17.82 5.47
CA GLU A 366 -5.09 18.42 6.12
C GLU A 366 -4.76 18.90 7.54
N ALA A 367 -4.00 18.11 8.30
CA ALA A 367 -3.55 18.44 9.65
C ALA A 367 -2.55 19.60 9.66
N GLU A 368 -1.69 19.70 8.64
CA GLU A 368 -0.63 20.71 8.50
C GLU A 368 -1.17 22.14 8.41
N LYS A 369 -2.38 22.36 7.89
CA LYS A 369 -2.94 23.72 7.69
C LYS A 369 -3.05 24.53 8.99
N TYR A 370 -3.20 23.88 10.14
CA TYR A 370 -3.28 24.53 11.44
C TYR A 370 -1.90 24.83 12.05
N VAL A 371 -0.84 24.15 11.60
CA VAL A 371 0.52 24.28 12.13
C VAL A 371 1.52 24.86 11.12
N ALA A 372 1.10 25.13 9.89
CA ALA A 372 1.96 25.61 8.79
C ALA A 372 2.74 26.90 9.10
N LYS A 373 2.28 27.72 10.06
CA LYS A 373 2.96 28.94 10.51
C LYS A 373 4.09 28.70 11.52
N HIS A 374 4.18 27.49 12.09
CA HIS A 374 5.11 27.13 13.16
C HIS A 374 6.18 26.15 12.67
N ARG A 375 6.67 26.31 11.43
CA ARG A 375 7.68 25.42 10.86
C ARG A 375 8.98 25.51 11.65
N ILE A 376 9.40 24.37 12.20
CA ILE A 376 10.69 24.22 12.88
C ILE A 376 11.78 24.19 11.80
N LYS A 377 12.75 25.10 11.89
CA LYS A 377 13.94 25.02 11.05
C LYS A 377 14.85 23.93 11.59
N GLU A 378 15.18 22.95 10.75
CA GLU A 378 16.17 21.94 11.11
C GLU A 378 17.54 22.60 11.28
N GLU A 379 18.10 22.52 12.48
CA GLU A 379 19.50 22.88 12.69
C GLU A 379 20.38 21.70 12.29
N PRO A 380 21.32 21.88 11.34
CA PRO A 380 22.19 20.80 10.93
C PRO A 380 23.05 20.35 12.12
N ARG A 381 22.97 19.07 12.46
CA ARG A 381 23.81 18.47 13.50
C ARG A 381 25.28 18.66 13.11
N LYS A 382 26.07 19.31 13.97
CA LYS A 382 27.52 19.41 13.77
C LYS A 382 28.13 18.03 13.99
N ILE A 383 28.63 17.43 12.92
CA ILE A 383 29.32 16.15 12.95
C ILE A 383 30.78 16.40 12.57
N GLU A 384 31.70 15.96 13.42
CA GLU A 384 33.13 16.08 13.14
C GLU A 384 33.53 15.06 12.06
N PRO A 385 34.18 15.48 10.96
CA PRO A 385 34.60 14.55 9.92
C PRO A 385 35.65 13.56 10.44
N LEU A 386 35.51 12.29 10.09
CA LEU A 386 36.53 11.28 10.37
C LEU A 386 37.79 11.52 9.52
N ASP A 387 38.94 11.18 10.08
CA ASP A 387 40.20 11.17 9.33
C ASP A 387 40.18 10.02 8.30
N ILE A 388 40.10 10.40 7.03
CA ILE A 388 40.09 9.49 5.89
C ILE A 388 41.44 9.47 5.14
N THR A 389 42.50 10.05 5.72
CA THR A 389 43.83 10.08 5.09
C THR A 389 44.48 8.70 5.07
N GLY A 390 45.40 8.48 4.13
CA GLY A 390 46.13 7.22 3.97
C GLY A 390 45.51 6.25 2.94
N PRO A 391 46.00 5.00 2.87
CA PRO A 391 45.53 4.02 1.90
C PRO A 391 44.08 3.59 2.18
N PRO A 392 43.36 3.05 1.20
CA PRO A 392 42.04 2.47 1.43
C PRO A 392 42.06 1.43 2.55
N ARG A 393 41.06 1.50 3.43
CA ARG A 393 40.79 0.55 4.53
C ARG A 393 39.32 0.21 4.45
N VAL A 394 39.03 -0.88 3.76
CA VAL A 394 37.68 -1.31 3.40
C VAL A 394 37.12 -2.21 4.49
N GLY A 395 35.94 -1.87 5.01
CA GLY A 395 35.10 -2.80 5.77
C GLY A 395 34.02 -3.39 4.89
N VAL A 396 33.92 -4.72 4.86
CA VAL A 396 32.90 -5.44 4.11
C VAL A 396 31.85 -5.99 5.08
N PHE A 397 30.60 -5.63 4.87
CA PHE A 397 29.48 -6.08 5.69
C PHE A 397 28.54 -6.92 4.83
N LEU A 398 28.29 -8.17 5.25
CA LEU A 398 27.50 -9.15 4.51
C LEU A 398 26.13 -9.33 5.18
N CYS A 399 25.05 -9.15 4.43
CA CYS A 399 23.69 -9.28 4.94
C CYS A 399 23.10 -10.66 4.61
N HIS A 400 22.48 -11.33 5.59
CA HIS A 400 21.76 -12.58 5.34
C HIS A 400 20.34 -12.32 4.80
N CYS A 401 19.74 -11.19 5.20
CA CYS A 401 18.34 -10.83 4.91
C CYS A 401 17.37 -11.96 5.28
N GLY A 402 17.58 -12.59 6.44
CA GLY A 402 16.91 -13.83 6.82
C GLY A 402 17.36 -14.98 5.90
N ILE A 403 16.40 -15.65 5.25
CA ILE A 403 16.68 -16.69 4.25
C ILE A 403 16.79 -16.14 2.82
N ASN A 404 16.52 -14.85 2.60
CA ASN A 404 16.47 -14.29 1.24
C ASN A 404 17.84 -14.29 0.55
N ILE A 405 18.92 -14.11 1.30
CA ILE A 405 20.29 -14.19 0.79
C ILE A 405 20.94 -15.47 1.32
N ALA A 406 20.95 -15.67 2.64
CA ALA A 406 21.61 -16.81 3.27
C ALA A 406 20.93 -18.17 3.00
N GLY A 407 19.70 -18.19 2.49
CA GLY A 407 19.04 -19.43 2.06
C GLY A 407 19.53 -19.95 0.70
N VAL A 408 20.29 -19.13 -0.06
CA VAL A 408 20.82 -19.49 -1.39
C VAL A 408 22.34 -19.37 -1.43
N LEU A 409 22.90 -18.30 -0.86
CA LEU A 409 24.33 -18.02 -0.92
C LEU A 409 25.09 -18.65 0.24
N GLY A 410 26.27 -19.21 -0.05
CA GLY A 410 27.24 -19.66 0.95
C GLY A 410 27.86 -18.48 1.70
N MET A 411 27.24 -18.05 2.79
CA MET A 411 27.66 -16.85 3.54
C MET A 411 29.06 -16.99 4.16
N ASP A 412 29.40 -18.16 4.71
CA ASP A 412 30.74 -18.42 5.26
C ASP A 412 31.81 -18.37 4.17
N GLU A 413 31.49 -18.90 2.98
CA GLU A 413 32.38 -18.87 1.83
C GLU A 413 32.58 -17.45 1.30
N LEU A 414 31.52 -16.63 1.26
CA LEU A 414 31.61 -15.21 0.92
C LEU A 414 32.41 -14.42 1.94
N HIS A 415 32.26 -14.72 3.23
CA HIS A 415 32.99 -14.07 4.32
C HIS A 415 34.50 -14.33 4.21
N GLU A 416 34.91 -15.58 4.02
CA GLU A 416 36.33 -15.91 3.84
C GLU A 416 36.87 -15.33 2.54
N TYR A 417 36.10 -15.37 1.44
CA TYR A 417 36.52 -14.75 0.19
C TYR A 417 36.74 -13.23 0.33
N ALA A 418 35.83 -12.53 1.01
CA ALA A 418 35.91 -11.09 1.20
C ALA A 418 37.24 -10.65 1.86
N LYS A 419 37.73 -11.44 2.83
CA LYS A 419 39.01 -11.19 3.51
C LYS A 419 40.22 -11.25 2.57
N THR A 420 40.12 -11.99 1.46
CA THR A 420 41.21 -12.12 0.49
C THR A 420 41.31 -10.93 -0.47
N LEU A 421 40.32 -10.03 -0.47
CA LEU A 421 40.27 -8.91 -1.41
C LEU A 421 41.21 -7.77 -0.96
N PRO A 422 41.83 -7.04 -1.90
CA PRO A 422 42.78 -5.97 -1.57
C PRO A 422 42.17 -4.88 -0.69
N ASP A 423 42.95 -4.41 0.29
CA ASP A 423 42.60 -3.32 1.21
C ASP A 423 41.40 -3.61 2.14
N VAL A 424 40.84 -4.83 2.13
CA VAL A 424 39.82 -5.26 3.09
C VAL A 424 40.48 -5.56 4.44
N VAL A 425 40.09 -4.82 5.46
CA VAL A 425 40.67 -4.92 6.83
C VAL A 425 39.68 -5.46 7.85
N HIS A 426 38.39 -5.49 7.52
CA HIS A 426 37.32 -6.03 8.37
C HIS A 426 36.23 -6.67 7.50
N VAL A 427 35.71 -7.81 7.95
CA VAL A 427 34.54 -8.47 7.35
C VAL A 427 33.61 -8.92 8.45
N GLU A 428 32.32 -8.61 8.35
CA GLU A 428 31.33 -9.01 9.36
C GLU A 428 29.99 -9.38 8.72
N ASN A 429 29.42 -10.49 9.22
CA ASN A 429 28.10 -10.98 8.84
C ASN A 429 27.05 -10.42 9.80
N ASN A 430 25.88 -10.06 9.28
CA ASN A 430 24.73 -9.70 10.11
C ASN A 430 23.44 -10.21 9.47
N THR A 431 22.45 -10.56 10.29
CA THR A 431 21.16 -11.04 9.78
C THR A 431 20.42 -9.96 8.99
N PHE A 432 20.42 -8.72 9.48
CA PHE A 432 19.75 -7.58 8.88
C PHE A 432 20.57 -6.29 9.03
N LEU A 433 21.48 -6.02 8.10
CA LEU A 433 22.32 -4.80 8.14
C LEU A 433 21.51 -3.50 8.18
N CYS A 434 20.31 -3.47 7.60
CA CYS A 434 19.46 -2.28 7.62
C CYS A 434 18.79 -2.00 8.98
N SER A 435 18.83 -2.94 9.93
CA SER A 435 18.28 -2.74 11.28
C SER A 435 19.07 -1.70 12.08
N ASP A 436 18.49 -1.15 13.16
CA ASP A 436 19.19 -0.22 14.05
C ASP A 436 20.45 -0.84 14.65
N GLU A 437 20.39 -2.11 15.05
CA GLU A 437 21.54 -2.87 15.55
C GLU A 437 22.61 -3.03 14.47
N GLY A 438 22.22 -3.43 13.25
CA GLY A 438 23.13 -3.58 12.12
C GLY A 438 23.83 -2.26 11.75
N GLN A 439 23.12 -1.14 11.80
CA GLN A 439 23.70 0.19 11.52
C GLN A 439 24.65 0.65 12.63
N ARG A 440 24.30 0.46 13.91
CA ARG A 440 25.21 0.75 15.04
C ARG A 440 26.46 -0.11 14.98
N MET A 441 26.32 -1.40 14.66
CA MET A 441 27.45 -2.30 14.44
C MET A 441 28.37 -1.77 13.32
N ILE A 442 27.83 -1.35 12.17
CA ILE A 442 28.63 -0.74 11.10
C ILE A 442 29.39 0.49 11.64
N GLN A 443 28.70 1.38 12.37
CA GLN A 443 29.30 2.60 12.93
C GLN A 443 30.45 2.29 13.91
N ASP A 444 30.21 1.38 14.86
CA ASP A 444 31.19 0.97 15.86
C ASP A 444 32.44 0.39 15.19
N ARG A 445 32.26 -0.45 14.15
CA ARG A 445 33.37 -1.07 13.41
C ARG A 445 34.14 -0.09 12.54
N ILE A 446 33.47 0.93 11.99
CA ILE A 446 34.15 2.03 11.28
C ILE A 446 35.13 2.72 12.21
N ILE A 447 34.71 3.02 13.43
CA ILE A 447 35.53 3.70 14.44
C ILE A 447 36.64 2.76 14.94
N GLU A 448 36.29 1.53 15.36
CA GLU A 448 37.21 0.55 15.95
C GLU A 448 38.35 0.19 14.98
N HIS A 449 38.01 -0.12 13.72
CA HIS A 449 38.98 -0.56 12.73
C HIS A 449 39.54 0.58 11.87
N LYS A 450 39.17 1.84 12.16
CA LYS A 450 39.57 3.03 11.40
C LYS A 450 39.32 2.83 9.91
N LEU A 451 38.10 2.44 9.56
CA LEU A 451 37.69 2.22 8.18
C LEU A 451 37.52 3.57 7.48
N ASN A 452 37.98 3.67 6.24
CA ASN A 452 37.76 4.87 5.42
C ASN A 452 36.98 4.54 4.13
N ARG A 453 36.60 3.28 3.92
CA ARG A 453 35.69 2.80 2.87
C ARG A 453 34.76 1.73 3.44
N VAL A 454 33.50 1.74 3.03
CA VAL A 454 32.49 0.79 3.52
C VAL A 454 31.81 0.13 2.33
N VAL A 455 31.70 -1.19 2.37
CA VAL A 455 31.00 -1.99 1.37
C VAL A 455 29.93 -2.82 2.06
N ALA A 456 28.67 -2.68 1.65
CA ALA A 456 27.59 -3.53 2.12
C ALA A 456 27.08 -4.45 1.00
N ALA A 457 27.25 -5.78 1.16
CA ALA A 457 26.67 -6.77 0.26
C ALA A 457 25.29 -7.19 0.77
N ALA A 458 24.24 -6.65 0.14
CA ALA A 458 22.87 -6.81 0.59
C ALA A 458 21.87 -6.71 -0.58
N CYS A 459 20.84 -5.88 -0.42
CA CYS A 459 19.78 -5.67 -1.39
C CYS A 459 20.13 -4.62 -2.45
N THR A 460 19.11 -4.13 -3.17
CA THR A 460 19.27 -3.06 -4.14
C THR A 460 19.69 -1.70 -3.51
N PRO A 461 20.61 -0.95 -4.16
CA PRO A 461 20.95 0.42 -3.76
C PRO A 461 19.75 1.36 -3.81
N ARG A 462 18.78 1.10 -4.69
CA ARG A 462 17.57 1.93 -4.84
C ARG A 462 16.74 2.05 -3.56
N THR A 463 16.88 1.10 -2.62
CA THR A 463 16.07 1.05 -1.41
C THR A 463 16.84 1.48 -0.17
N HIS A 464 18.03 0.92 0.08
CA HIS A 464 18.73 1.10 1.36
C HIS A 464 20.09 1.80 1.27
N GLU A 465 20.60 2.14 0.09
CA GLU A 465 21.84 2.94 0.00
C GLU A 465 21.73 4.26 0.77
N PRO A 466 20.61 5.03 0.69
CA PRO A 466 20.47 6.26 1.48
C PRO A 466 20.62 6.03 2.99
N ILE A 467 20.07 4.93 3.52
CA ILE A 467 20.13 4.59 4.95
C ILE A 467 21.57 4.34 5.39
N PHE A 468 22.34 3.57 4.62
CA PHE A 468 23.74 3.29 4.96
C PHE A 468 24.63 4.52 4.80
N ARG A 469 24.36 5.34 3.79
CA ARG A 469 25.02 6.63 3.57
C ARG A 469 24.80 7.59 4.75
N GLU A 470 23.56 7.71 5.21
CA GLU A 470 23.20 8.49 6.40
C GLU A 470 23.87 7.91 7.66
N SER A 471 23.87 6.59 7.82
CA SER A 471 24.56 5.92 8.93
C SER A 471 26.06 6.21 8.97
N CYS A 472 26.73 6.31 7.82
CA CYS A 472 28.13 6.71 7.72
C CYS A 472 28.31 8.20 8.07
N GLU A 473 27.41 9.05 7.55
CA GLU A 473 27.43 10.51 7.78
C GLU A 473 27.27 10.84 9.27
N LEU A 474 26.43 10.12 10.01
CA LEU A 474 26.18 10.30 11.45
C LEU A 474 27.43 10.23 12.34
N ILE A 475 28.45 9.49 11.92
CA ILE A 475 29.73 9.36 12.64
C ILE A 475 30.88 10.12 11.98
N GLY A 476 30.60 10.90 10.93
CA GLY A 476 31.58 11.74 10.25
C GLY A 476 32.28 11.11 9.06
N LEU A 477 31.91 9.89 8.64
CA LEU A 477 32.42 9.33 7.39
C LEU A 477 31.68 9.95 6.21
N ASN A 478 32.41 10.45 5.21
CA ASN A 478 31.79 10.99 4.00
C ASN A 478 30.92 9.91 3.32
N LYS A 479 29.63 10.21 3.13
CA LYS A 479 28.65 9.25 2.62
C LYS A 479 28.93 8.70 1.22
N TYR A 480 29.76 9.37 0.42
CA TYR A 480 30.17 8.91 -0.91
C TYR A 480 31.37 7.95 -0.87
N LEU A 481 31.85 7.59 0.32
CA LEU A 481 32.85 6.54 0.55
C LEU A 481 32.21 5.17 0.88
N PHE A 482 30.89 5.08 0.69
CA PHE A 482 30.09 3.87 0.83
C PHE A 482 29.74 3.29 -0.55
N GLU A 483 29.86 1.97 -0.71
CA GLU A 483 29.42 1.23 -1.89
C GLU A 483 28.44 0.11 -1.49
N MET A 484 27.36 -0.05 -2.26
CA MET A 484 26.40 -1.13 -2.06
C MET A 484 26.52 -2.19 -3.16
N VAL A 485 26.67 -3.45 -2.76
CA VAL A 485 26.74 -4.61 -3.66
C VAL A 485 25.43 -5.36 -3.59
N ASN A 486 24.71 -5.44 -4.71
CA ASN A 486 23.41 -6.09 -4.78
C ASN A 486 23.55 -7.60 -4.99
N VAL A 487 23.59 -8.35 -3.88
CA VAL A 487 23.67 -9.82 -3.89
C VAL A 487 22.30 -10.49 -3.65
N ARG A 488 21.22 -9.71 -3.52
CA ARG A 488 19.86 -10.24 -3.36
C ARG A 488 19.07 -10.21 -4.67
N ASP A 489 18.60 -9.02 -5.05
CA ASP A 489 17.71 -8.80 -6.18
C ASP A 489 18.37 -9.20 -7.51
N GLN A 490 19.70 -9.10 -7.59
CA GLN A 490 20.49 -9.46 -8.78
C GLN A 490 21.24 -10.78 -8.66
N CYS A 491 21.09 -11.52 -7.55
CA CYS A 491 21.80 -12.78 -7.35
C CYS A 491 20.93 -13.81 -6.63
N SER A 492 20.80 -13.77 -5.30
CA SER A 492 20.11 -14.85 -4.57
C SER A 492 18.67 -15.10 -5.03
N TRP A 493 17.87 -14.05 -5.28
CA TRP A 493 16.46 -14.20 -5.67
C TRP A 493 16.24 -14.74 -7.08
N VAL A 494 17.21 -14.56 -7.97
CA VAL A 494 17.08 -14.94 -9.39
C VAL A 494 17.80 -16.24 -9.71
N HIS A 495 18.53 -16.82 -8.75
CA HIS A 495 19.37 -18.00 -8.90
C HIS A 495 19.13 -19.03 -7.78
N THR A 496 17.89 -19.14 -7.28
CA THR A 496 17.54 -20.05 -6.18
C THR A 496 17.88 -21.51 -6.48
N ASP A 497 17.82 -21.91 -7.75
CA ASP A 497 18.04 -23.28 -8.21
C ASP A 497 19.53 -23.60 -8.49
N LEU A 498 20.41 -22.59 -8.39
CA LEU A 498 21.84 -22.66 -8.71
C LEU A 498 22.69 -22.02 -7.60
N PRO A 499 22.65 -22.54 -6.35
CA PRO A 499 23.25 -21.89 -5.19
C PRO A 499 24.79 -21.77 -5.26
N GLU A 500 25.47 -22.75 -5.87
CA GLU A 500 26.93 -22.72 -6.04
C GLU A 500 27.34 -21.60 -7.02
N GLU A 501 26.69 -21.52 -8.19
CA GLU A 501 26.92 -20.48 -9.19
C GLU A 501 26.48 -19.10 -8.68
N ALA A 502 25.40 -19.04 -7.90
CA ALA A 502 24.94 -17.82 -7.25
C ALA A 502 26.02 -17.32 -6.26
N THR A 503 26.58 -18.20 -5.45
CA THR A 503 27.66 -17.85 -4.51
C THR A 503 28.90 -17.37 -5.26
N GLN A 504 29.27 -18.01 -6.36
CA GLN A 504 30.36 -17.56 -7.21
C GLN A 504 30.10 -16.18 -7.84
N LYS A 505 28.89 -15.94 -8.35
CA LYS A 505 28.47 -14.62 -8.85
C LYS A 505 28.53 -13.56 -7.75
N ALA A 506 28.11 -13.88 -6.53
CA ALA A 506 28.16 -12.97 -5.40
C ALA A 506 29.61 -12.59 -5.01
N LYS A 507 30.56 -13.52 -5.10
CA LYS A 507 32.00 -13.22 -4.95
C LYS A 507 32.47 -12.22 -6.00
N ASP A 508 32.09 -12.41 -7.25
CA ASP A 508 32.50 -11.51 -8.34
C ASP A 508 31.88 -10.11 -8.16
N LEU A 509 30.60 -10.03 -7.79
CA LEU A 509 29.93 -8.77 -7.46
C LEU A 509 30.62 -8.07 -6.29
N LEU A 510 31.00 -8.82 -5.25
CA LEU A 510 31.71 -8.27 -4.09
C LEU A 510 33.10 -7.76 -4.47
N LYS A 511 33.84 -8.52 -5.29
CA LYS A 511 35.13 -8.10 -5.83
C LYS A 511 35.00 -6.79 -6.63
N MET A 512 33.98 -6.66 -7.46
CA MET A 512 33.69 -5.44 -8.22
C MET A 512 33.37 -4.26 -7.30
N GLY A 513 32.53 -4.47 -6.28
CA GLY A 513 32.19 -3.45 -5.29
C GLY A 513 33.39 -2.97 -4.48
N VAL A 514 34.21 -3.89 -3.97
CA VAL A 514 35.46 -3.55 -3.26
C VAL A 514 36.42 -2.82 -4.19
N ALA A 515 36.59 -3.28 -5.44
CA ALA A 515 37.45 -2.60 -6.40
C ALA A 515 37.00 -1.15 -6.63
N ARG A 516 35.69 -0.89 -6.76
CA ARG A 516 35.15 0.47 -6.88
C ARG A 516 35.33 1.28 -5.60
N ALA A 517 35.03 0.70 -4.44
CA ALA A 517 35.12 1.37 -3.14
C ALA A 517 36.52 1.94 -2.88
N ARG A 518 37.57 1.19 -3.26
CA ARG A 518 38.98 1.64 -3.15
C ARG A 518 39.28 2.93 -3.91
N HIS A 519 38.52 3.22 -4.97
CA HIS A 519 38.68 4.41 -5.80
C HIS A 519 37.65 5.51 -5.52
N LEU A 520 36.69 5.27 -4.61
CA LEU A 520 35.76 6.32 -4.19
C LEU A 520 36.52 7.50 -3.58
N GLN A 521 36.01 8.70 -3.87
CA GLN A 521 36.51 9.96 -3.35
C GLN A 521 35.41 10.62 -2.52
N PRO A 522 35.77 11.40 -1.48
CA PRO A 522 34.78 12.17 -0.74
C PRO A 522 34.15 13.20 -1.68
N LEU A 523 32.82 13.23 -1.74
CA LEU A 523 32.08 14.25 -2.50
C LEU A 523 31.31 15.15 -1.54
N HIS A 524 31.13 16.41 -1.94
CA HIS A 524 30.44 17.42 -1.14
C HIS A 524 29.26 17.97 -1.94
N GLN A 525 28.08 17.93 -1.33
CA GLN A 525 26.87 18.43 -1.96
C GLN A 525 26.91 19.95 -2.02
N SER A 526 26.56 20.51 -3.17
CA SER A 526 26.18 21.92 -3.26
C SER A 526 24.69 22.05 -3.00
N THR A 527 24.27 23.19 -2.46
CA THR A 527 22.85 23.51 -2.25
C THR A 527 22.44 24.64 -3.16
N ILE A 528 21.23 24.57 -3.70
CA ILE A 528 20.64 25.68 -4.45
C ILE A 528 19.27 26.08 -3.88
N PRO A 529 18.82 27.33 -4.09
CA PRO A 529 17.49 27.76 -3.67
C PRO A 529 16.38 26.94 -4.35
N ILE A 530 15.27 26.71 -3.63
CA ILE A 530 14.07 26.09 -4.16
C ILE A 530 13.05 27.15 -4.58
N ASN A 531 12.42 26.99 -5.75
CA ASN A 531 11.24 27.78 -6.12
C ASN A 531 10.03 27.35 -5.30
N GLN A 532 9.48 28.28 -4.51
CA GLN A 532 8.40 28.05 -3.56
C GLN A 532 7.00 28.02 -4.23
N SER A 533 6.87 27.27 -5.32
CA SER A 533 5.63 27.15 -6.10
C SER A 533 5.45 25.73 -6.62
N VAL A 534 4.19 25.34 -6.82
CA VAL A 534 3.80 24.02 -7.36
C VAL A 534 3.05 24.20 -8.67
N LEU A 535 3.35 23.33 -9.64
CA LEU A 535 2.53 23.12 -10.81
C LEU A 535 1.62 21.90 -10.62
N VAL A 536 0.31 22.07 -10.76
CA VAL A 536 -0.67 20.99 -10.85
C VAL A 536 -1.18 20.90 -12.28
N ILE A 537 -1.03 19.74 -12.92
CA ILE A 537 -1.45 19.51 -14.30
C ILE A 537 -2.72 18.64 -14.29
N GLY A 538 -3.87 19.25 -14.59
CA GLY A 538 -5.19 18.61 -14.64
C GLY A 538 -6.15 19.17 -13.58
N GLY A 539 -7.22 19.81 -14.02
CA GLY A 539 -8.26 20.46 -13.20
C GLY A 539 -9.42 19.53 -12.82
N GLY A 540 -9.17 18.22 -12.74
CA GLY A 540 -10.13 17.25 -12.18
C GLY A 540 -10.17 17.29 -10.65
N VAL A 541 -11.00 16.44 -10.04
CA VAL A 541 -11.18 16.41 -8.58
C VAL A 541 -9.88 16.24 -7.80
N ALA A 542 -8.98 15.35 -8.24
CA ALA A 542 -7.69 15.13 -7.59
C ALA A 542 -6.76 16.36 -7.66
N GLY A 543 -6.69 17.01 -8.82
CA GLY A 543 -5.82 18.17 -9.03
C GLY A 543 -6.35 19.41 -8.31
N MET A 544 -7.67 19.63 -8.33
CA MET A 544 -8.29 20.71 -7.55
C MET A 544 -8.10 20.51 -6.04
N CYS A 545 -8.26 19.28 -5.53
CA CYS A 545 -7.97 18.98 -4.13
C CYS A 545 -6.50 19.22 -3.79
N ALA A 546 -5.56 18.74 -4.59
CA ALA A 546 -4.14 19.00 -4.39
C ALA A 546 -3.83 20.51 -4.35
N ALA A 547 -4.41 21.28 -5.28
CA ALA A 547 -4.22 22.72 -5.35
C ALA A 547 -4.80 23.47 -4.14
N LEU A 548 -5.98 23.04 -3.65
CA LEU A 548 -6.61 23.61 -2.45
C LEU A 548 -5.81 23.33 -1.18
N GLU A 549 -5.29 22.11 -1.02
CA GLU A 549 -4.43 21.79 0.13
C GLU A 549 -3.15 22.61 0.13
N LEU A 550 -2.53 22.79 -1.04
CA LEU A 550 -1.34 23.63 -1.19
C LEU A 550 -1.62 25.12 -0.88
N ASP A 551 -2.74 25.65 -1.37
CA ASP A 551 -3.14 27.04 -1.06
C ASP A 551 -3.47 27.23 0.42
N ALA A 552 -4.12 26.24 1.07
CA ALA A 552 -4.40 26.29 2.51
C ALA A 552 -3.12 26.42 3.35
N GLN A 553 -2.00 25.89 2.84
CA GLN A 553 -0.68 26.03 3.46
C GLN A 553 0.08 27.30 3.05
N GLY A 554 -0.48 28.14 2.18
CA GLY A 554 0.17 29.38 1.72
C GLY A 554 1.17 29.20 0.57
N ILE A 555 1.17 28.05 -0.10
CA ILE A 555 2.06 27.78 -1.23
C ILE A 555 1.46 28.35 -2.51
N LYS A 556 2.29 28.95 -3.37
CA LYS A 556 1.84 29.43 -4.68
C LYS A 556 1.56 28.24 -5.61
N VAL A 557 0.37 28.20 -6.21
CA VAL A 557 -0.05 27.09 -7.08
C VAL A 557 -0.45 27.59 -8.47
N TYR A 558 0.08 26.94 -9.48
CA TYR A 558 -0.38 27.02 -10.87
C TYR A 558 -1.20 25.77 -11.18
N LEU A 559 -2.49 25.92 -11.51
CA LEU A 559 -3.38 24.80 -11.85
C LEU A 559 -3.73 24.86 -13.34
N LEU A 560 -3.14 23.98 -14.15
CA LEU A 560 -3.42 23.90 -15.58
C LEU A 560 -4.58 22.96 -15.87
N GLU A 561 -5.45 23.36 -16.79
CA GLU A 561 -6.53 22.52 -17.31
C GLU A 561 -6.59 22.62 -18.84
N LYS A 562 -6.60 21.46 -19.52
CA LYS A 562 -6.61 21.36 -20.98
C LYS A 562 -7.92 21.89 -21.56
N LYS A 563 -9.06 21.62 -20.91
CA LYS A 563 -10.39 22.08 -21.33
C LYS A 563 -10.65 23.52 -20.86
N GLY A 564 -11.71 24.13 -21.41
CA GLY A 564 -12.12 25.49 -21.03
C GLY A 564 -12.77 25.61 -19.64
N HIS A 565 -12.88 24.52 -18.87
CA HIS A 565 -13.51 24.49 -17.55
C HIS A 565 -12.88 23.43 -16.65
N LEU A 566 -12.93 23.67 -15.34
CA LEU A 566 -12.51 22.72 -14.29
C LEU A 566 -13.59 21.64 -14.03
N GLY A 567 -13.26 20.66 -13.18
CA GLY A 567 -14.16 19.60 -12.70
C GLY A 567 -13.89 18.23 -13.33
N GLY A 568 -13.23 18.20 -14.49
CA GLY A 568 -12.92 16.95 -15.20
C GLY A 568 -14.16 16.07 -15.41
N ARG A 569 -13.99 14.75 -15.26
CA ARG A 569 -15.06 13.77 -15.45
C ARG A 569 -16.13 13.77 -14.36
N LEU A 570 -15.91 14.44 -13.23
CA LEU A 570 -16.92 14.55 -12.18
C LEU A 570 -18.18 15.26 -12.71
N ASN A 571 -18.00 16.19 -13.65
CA ASN A 571 -19.09 16.89 -14.34
C ASN A 571 -19.95 15.97 -15.25
N GLU A 572 -19.45 14.77 -15.58
CA GLU A 572 -20.13 13.81 -16.45
C GLU A 572 -20.96 12.78 -15.66
N LEU A 573 -20.96 12.88 -14.32
CA LEU A 573 -21.64 11.94 -13.44
C LEU A 573 -22.87 12.56 -12.82
N THR A 574 -23.90 11.75 -12.56
CA THR A 574 -25.08 12.18 -11.80
C THR A 574 -24.84 12.14 -10.29
N LYS A 575 -24.40 10.98 -9.80
CA LYS A 575 -24.13 10.73 -8.38
C LYS A 575 -22.79 10.03 -8.15
N VAL A 576 -22.19 10.30 -6.99
CA VAL A 576 -20.92 9.71 -6.52
C VAL A 576 -21.22 8.46 -5.70
N TYR A 577 -20.64 7.32 -6.09
CA TYR A 577 -20.72 6.07 -5.32
C TYR A 577 -19.56 6.00 -4.31
N PRO A 578 -19.73 5.36 -3.13
CA PRO A 578 -20.96 4.79 -2.58
C PRO A 578 -21.81 5.80 -1.77
N ALA A 579 -21.30 6.99 -1.52
CA ALA A 579 -21.94 8.01 -0.66
C ALA A 579 -23.25 8.61 -1.23
N ASN A 580 -23.58 8.32 -2.49
CA ASN A 580 -24.78 8.78 -3.18
C ASN A 580 -24.92 10.32 -3.28
N LEU A 581 -23.80 11.04 -3.18
CA LEU A 581 -23.73 12.50 -3.27
C LEU A 581 -23.99 12.96 -4.70
N SER A 582 -24.58 14.15 -4.89
CA SER A 582 -24.67 14.79 -6.20
C SER A 582 -23.27 15.14 -6.72
N ALA A 583 -22.89 14.54 -7.85
CA ALA A 583 -21.57 14.80 -8.44
C ALA A 583 -21.46 16.25 -8.96
N PHE A 584 -22.57 16.80 -9.48
CA PHE A 584 -22.63 18.21 -9.90
C PHE A 584 -22.43 19.17 -8.73
N GLU A 585 -23.11 18.95 -7.60
CA GLU A 585 -22.96 19.85 -6.43
C GLU A 585 -21.56 19.75 -5.84
N LEU A 586 -20.97 18.54 -5.82
CA LEU A 586 -19.61 18.33 -5.39
C LEU A 586 -18.60 19.07 -6.29
N ALA A 587 -18.72 18.89 -7.61
CA ALA A 587 -17.85 19.57 -8.57
C ALA A 587 -17.95 21.09 -8.44
N ARG A 588 -19.18 21.62 -8.38
CA ARG A 588 -19.44 23.05 -8.20
C ARG A 588 -18.81 23.56 -6.91
N ALA A 589 -19.00 22.86 -5.78
CA ALA A 589 -18.45 23.29 -4.50
C ALA A 589 -16.92 23.38 -4.52
N ILE A 590 -16.23 22.41 -5.14
CA ILE A 590 -14.76 22.41 -5.24
C ILE A 590 -14.29 23.51 -6.21
N VAL A 591 -14.94 23.66 -7.36
CA VAL A 591 -14.59 24.70 -8.35
C VAL A 591 -14.76 26.10 -7.76
N GLU A 592 -15.82 26.35 -7.00
CA GLU A 592 -16.02 27.64 -6.34
C GLU A 592 -14.93 27.90 -5.30
N LYS A 593 -14.53 26.91 -4.50
CA LYS A 593 -13.39 27.04 -3.59
C LYS A 593 -12.11 27.44 -4.33
N VAL A 594 -11.80 26.78 -5.46
CA VAL A 594 -10.63 27.10 -6.29
C VAL A 594 -10.71 28.54 -6.81
N LYS A 595 -11.87 29.00 -7.29
CA LYS A 595 -12.05 30.39 -7.76
C LYS A 595 -11.85 31.44 -6.67
N THR A 596 -12.24 31.14 -5.43
CA THR A 596 -12.12 32.07 -4.29
C THR A 596 -10.74 32.02 -3.61
N SER A 597 -9.87 31.11 -4.03
CA SER A 597 -8.53 30.90 -3.47
C SER A 597 -7.47 31.79 -4.15
N ARG A 598 -6.20 31.67 -3.75
CA ARG A 598 -5.07 32.34 -4.43
C ARG A 598 -4.48 31.50 -5.58
N ILE A 599 -5.11 30.39 -5.93
CA ILE A 599 -4.64 29.48 -6.98
C ILE A 599 -4.74 30.18 -8.34
N GLU A 600 -3.65 30.14 -9.10
CA GLU A 600 -3.62 30.62 -10.49
C GLU A 600 -4.15 29.51 -11.41
N ALA A 601 -5.47 29.45 -11.56
CA ALA A 601 -6.14 28.49 -12.43
C ALA A 601 -6.11 28.94 -13.90
N MET A 602 -5.57 28.08 -14.77
CA MET A 602 -5.34 28.36 -16.18
C MET A 602 -6.08 27.34 -17.06
N PRO A 603 -7.39 27.51 -17.31
CA PRO A 603 -8.13 26.68 -18.26
C PRO A 603 -7.64 26.92 -19.70
N SER A 604 -7.92 25.98 -20.60
CA SER A 604 -7.44 25.99 -21.99
C SER A 604 -5.92 26.15 -22.10
N THR A 605 -5.16 25.54 -21.18
CA THR A 605 -3.70 25.66 -21.12
C THR A 605 -3.04 24.30 -21.18
N GLU A 606 -2.07 24.15 -22.08
CA GLU A 606 -1.27 22.93 -22.21
C GLU A 606 0.22 23.20 -21.97
N VAL A 607 0.92 22.16 -21.51
CA VAL A 607 2.38 22.17 -21.37
C VAL A 607 3.03 21.95 -22.75
N ASN A 608 4.00 22.80 -23.08
CA ASN A 608 4.84 22.67 -24.27
C ASN A 608 6.15 21.95 -23.95
N SER A 609 6.85 22.39 -22.90
CA SER A 609 8.09 21.78 -22.43
C SER A 609 8.29 22.02 -20.93
N ILE A 610 9.03 21.11 -20.30
CA ILE A 610 9.49 21.24 -18.92
C ILE A 610 10.95 20.82 -18.91
N SER A 611 11.82 21.67 -18.36
CA SER A 611 13.25 21.40 -18.15
C SER A 611 13.64 21.71 -16.72
N GLY A 612 14.85 21.31 -16.32
CA GLY A 612 15.34 21.47 -14.95
C GLY A 612 15.10 20.22 -14.11
N PHE A 613 15.11 20.40 -12.79
CA PHE A 613 15.12 19.30 -11.83
C PHE A 613 14.38 19.72 -10.55
N VAL A 614 14.23 18.80 -9.60
CA VAL A 614 13.52 19.03 -8.33
C VAL A 614 13.94 20.36 -7.68
N GLY A 615 12.96 21.17 -7.32
CA GLY A 615 13.11 22.52 -6.77
C GLY A 615 13.27 23.63 -7.81
N ASN A 616 13.61 23.31 -9.05
CA ASN A 616 13.93 24.28 -10.11
C ASN A 616 13.50 23.77 -11.51
N PHE A 617 12.19 23.60 -11.71
CA PHE A 617 11.63 23.31 -13.02
C PHE A 617 11.28 24.60 -13.78
N ASP A 618 11.75 24.71 -15.02
CA ASP A 618 11.33 25.71 -15.98
C ASP A 618 10.19 25.14 -16.83
N VAL A 619 9.01 25.76 -16.75
CA VAL A 619 7.78 25.29 -17.39
C VAL A 619 7.41 26.26 -18.50
N SER A 620 7.24 25.75 -19.72
CA SER A 620 6.67 26.49 -20.85
C SER A 620 5.29 25.94 -21.20
N THR A 621 4.32 26.83 -21.32
CA THR A 621 2.92 26.51 -21.62
C THR A 621 2.43 27.31 -22.83
N THR A 622 1.24 27.00 -23.32
CA THR A 622 0.57 27.80 -24.34
C THR A 622 0.28 29.25 -23.91
N ASN A 623 0.23 29.51 -22.60
CA ASN A 623 -0.14 30.81 -22.02
C ASN A 623 1.01 31.50 -21.26
N GLY A 624 2.26 31.11 -21.52
CA GLY A 624 3.45 31.72 -20.94
C GLY A 624 4.42 30.73 -20.29
N SER A 625 5.44 31.24 -19.62
CA SER A 625 6.47 30.43 -18.95
C SER A 625 6.71 30.90 -17.52
N PHE A 626 6.98 29.96 -16.62
CA PHE A 626 7.20 30.21 -15.20
C PHE A 626 8.07 29.11 -14.58
N LYS A 627 8.55 29.34 -13.35
CA LYS A 627 9.35 28.36 -12.60
C LYS A 627 8.57 27.78 -11.44
N VAL A 628 8.77 26.49 -11.18
CA VAL A 628 8.18 25.77 -10.05
C VAL A 628 9.16 24.85 -9.34
N GLY A 629 8.91 24.57 -8.07
CA GLY A 629 9.70 23.65 -7.27
C GLY A 629 9.32 22.19 -7.49
N THR A 630 8.02 21.91 -7.59
CA THR A 630 7.51 20.55 -7.81
C THR A 630 6.30 20.53 -8.73
N ILE A 631 5.98 19.34 -9.25
CA ILE A 631 4.93 19.11 -10.23
C ILE A 631 4.02 17.97 -9.76
N ILE A 632 2.70 18.14 -9.87
CA ILE A 632 1.70 17.10 -9.59
C ILE A 632 0.92 16.78 -10.87
N LEU A 633 0.97 15.51 -11.29
CA LEU A 633 0.24 14.96 -12.42
C LEU A 633 -1.14 14.47 -11.99
N ALA A 634 -2.19 15.17 -12.42
CA ALA A 634 -3.59 14.88 -12.08
C ALA A 634 -4.51 14.90 -13.32
N ILE A 635 -3.99 14.49 -14.47
CA ILE A 635 -4.67 14.54 -15.78
C ILE A 635 -5.88 13.61 -15.94
N GLY A 636 -6.15 12.75 -14.94
CA GLY A 636 -7.27 11.82 -14.95
C GLY A 636 -7.08 10.63 -15.89
N SER A 637 -8.19 10.16 -16.47
CA SER A 637 -8.26 9.01 -17.36
C SER A 637 -9.36 9.21 -18.40
N ASP A 638 -9.41 8.38 -19.43
CA ASP A 638 -10.55 8.25 -20.33
C ASP A 638 -11.35 6.95 -20.05
N VAL A 639 -12.52 6.83 -20.68
CA VAL A 639 -13.35 5.61 -20.65
C VAL A 639 -13.09 4.83 -21.93
N TYR A 640 -12.92 3.52 -21.79
CA TYR A 640 -12.75 2.63 -22.91
C TYR A 640 -13.95 2.75 -23.87
N LYS A 641 -13.67 2.99 -25.15
CA LYS A 641 -14.70 2.99 -26.19
C LYS A 641 -14.73 1.61 -26.85
N PRO A 642 -15.80 0.84 -26.66
CA PRO A 642 -15.90 -0.46 -27.30
C PRO A 642 -15.86 -0.32 -28.83
N ASN A 643 -15.29 -1.31 -29.51
CA ASN A 643 -15.21 -1.37 -30.98
C ASN A 643 -15.86 -2.67 -31.47
N GLY A 644 -17.17 -2.64 -31.69
CA GLY A 644 -17.95 -3.79 -32.14
C GLY A 644 -18.21 -4.87 -31.08
N GLU A 645 -17.53 -4.83 -29.93
CA GLU A 645 -17.74 -5.78 -28.83
C GLU A 645 -19.21 -5.78 -28.39
N PHE A 646 -19.79 -6.97 -28.22
CA PHE A 646 -21.20 -7.15 -27.85
C PHE A 646 -22.20 -6.39 -28.75
N GLY A 647 -21.82 -6.09 -29.99
CA GLY A 647 -22.65 -5.38 -30.95
C GLY A 647 -22.73 -3.86 -30.74
N TYR A 648 -21.81 -3.27 -29.96
CA TYR A 648 -21.67 -1.83 -29.83
C TYR A 648 -21.42 -1.16 -31.19
N GLY A 649 -22.13 -0.07 -31.48
CA GLY A 649 -22.13 0.61 -32.79
C GLY A 649 -22.94 -0.10 -33.89
N LYS A 650 -23.20 -1.41 -33.76
CA LYS A 650 -24.09 -2.18 -34.65
C LYS A 650 -25.56 -2.08 -34.22
N TYR A 651 -25.82 -2.20 -32.92
CA TYR A 651 -27.17 -2.21 -32.36
C TYR A 651 -27.47 -0.91 -31.62
N ALA A 652 -28.58 -0.27 -31.95
CA ALA A 652 -28.95 1.06 -31.46
C ALA A 652 -29.40 1.10 -29.99
N ASN A 653 -29.60 -0.06 -29.36
CA ASN A 653 -29.94 -0.24 -27.95
C ASN A 653 -28.78 -0.84 -27.12
N VAL A 654 -27.59 -0.95 -27.71
CA VAL A 654 -26.35 -1.27 -26.98
C VAL A 654 -25.62 0.04 -26.72
N VAL A 655 -25.48 0.39 -25.45
CA VAL A 655 -24.87 1.65 -24.98
C VAL A 655 -23.80 1.37 -23.94
N THR A 656 -22.96 2.35 -23.66
CA THR A 656 -22.02 2.32 -22.54
C THR A 656 -22.68 2.80 -21.25
N ASN A 657 -22.08 2.47 -20.12
CA ASN A 657 -22.44 3.03 -18.82
C ASN A 657 -22.31 4.56 -18.74
N GLN A 658 -21.44 5.17 -19.56
CA GLN A 658 -21.33 6.64 -19.65
C GLN A 658 -22.50 7.25 -20.42
N GLU A 659 -22.89 6.67 -21.55
CA GLU A 659 -24.08 7.11 -22.28
C GLU A 659 -25.35 6.95 -21.42
N LEU A 660 -25.41 5.89 -20.62
CA LEU A 660 -26.48 5.72 -19.64
C LEU A 660 -26.49 6.81 -18.56
N GLU A 661 -25.33 7.28 -18.07
CA GLU A 661 -25.28 8.43 -17.15
C GLU A 661 -25.91 9.67 -17.79
N SER A 662 -25.57 9.98 -19.04
CA SER A 662 -26.15 11.11 -19.76
C SER A 662 -27.67 10.97 -19.91
N ILE A 663 -28.14 9.80 -20.33
CA ILE A 663 -29.58 9.51 -20.42
C ILE A 663 -30.29 9.69 -19.06
N MET A 664 -29.68 9.20 -17.98
CA MET A 664 -30.22 9.33 -16.63
C MET A 664 -30.16 10.75 -16.07
N HIS A 665 -29.28 11.60 -16.58
CA HIS A 665 -29.19 13.01 -16.21
C HIS A 665 -30.35 13.80 -16.84
N ASP A 666 -30.62 13.56 -18.12
CA ASP A 666 -31.65 14.28 -18.89
C ASP A 666 -33.08 13.84 -18.54
N SER A 667 -33.23 12.71 -17.84
CA SER A 667 -34.53 12.15 -17.45
C SER A 667 -35.03 12.78 -16.15
N GLU A 668 -36.03 13.68 -16.20
CA GLU A 668 -36.74 14.27 -15.04
C GLU A 668 -37.57 13.23 -14.26
N GLY A 669 -36.91 12.29 -13.59
CA GLY A 669 -37.54 11.34 -12.66
C GLY A 669 -38.15 10.08 -13.29
N LYS A 670 -38.44 10.08 -14.61
CA LYS A 670 -38.79 8.86 -15.36
C LYS A 670 -37.73 8.56 -16.41
N ILE A 671 -36.99 7.48 -16.20
CA ILE A 671 -35.92 7.05 -17.13
C ILE A 671 -36.58 6.58 -18.42
N SER A 672 -36.58 7.46 -19.43
CA SER A 672 -37.03 7.14 -20.78
C SER A 672 -35.82 7.12 -21.70
N ILE A 673 -35.73 6.12 -22.56
CA ILE A 673 -34.62 6.01 -23.50
C ILE A 673 -35.20 6.03 -24.91
N LYS A 674 -34.94 7.13 -25.64
CA LYS A 674 -35.58 7.45 -26.95
C LYS A 674 -37.12 7.50 -26.85
N GLY A 675 -37.65 8.06 -25.75
CA GLY A 675 -39.09 8.27 -25.55
C GLY A 675 -39.90 7.04 -25.15
N LYS A 676 -39.25 5.91 -24.85
CA LYS A 676 -39.88 4.70 -24.29
C LYS A 676 -39.28 4.35 -22.94
N GLU A 677 -40.12 3.97 -22.00
CA GLU A 677 -39.68 3.42 -20.71
C GLU A 677 -39.20 1.97 -20.93
N PRO A 678 -37.92 1.65 -20.67
CA PRO A 678 -37.42 0.28 -20.81
C PRO A 678 -38.00 -0.60 -19.70
N LYS A 679 -38.32 -1.86 -20.01
CA LYS A 679 -38.76 -2.86 -19.02
C LYS A 679 -37.62 -3.70 -18.51
N THR A 680 -36.63 -4.02 -19.36
CA THR A 680 -35.47 -4.86 -19.01
C THR A 680 -34.16 -4.25 -19.49
N VAL A 681 -33.21 -4.09 -18.57
CA VAL A 681 -31.85 -3.61 -18.85
C VAL A 681 -30.82 -4.67 -18.45
N VAL A 682 -29.91 -5.00 -19.35
CA VAL A 682 -28.85 -5.98 -19.12
C VAL A 682 -27.50 -5.27 -19.09
N PHE A 683 -26.75 -5.39 -18.00
CA PHE A 683 -25.37 -4.91 -17.91
C PHE A 683 -24.38 -6.01 -18.27
N ILE A 684 -23.32 -5.68 -19.00
CA ILE A 684 -22.17 -6.57 -19.25
C ILE A 684 -20.95 -5.94 -18.61
N GLN A 685 -20.38 -6.62 -17.60
CA GLN A 685 -19.21 -6.15 -16.88
C GLN A 685 -17.90 -6.37 -17.65
N CYS A 686 -16.84 -5.71 -17.17
CA CYS A 686 -15.46 -5.92 -17.60
C CYS A 686 -15.22 -5.65 -19.10
N VAL A 687 -15.99 -4.76 -19.72
CA VAL A 687 -15.78 -4.40 -21.14
C VAL A 687 -14.58 -3.47 -21.23
N GLY A 688 -13.53 -3.89 -21.93
CA GLY A 688 -12.28 -3.13 -22.01
C GLY A 688 -11.41 -3.18 -20.74
N SER A 689 -11.64 -4.12 -19.83
CA SER A 689 -10.83 -4.38 -18.64
C SER A 689 -10.62 -5.88 -18.45
N ARG A 690 -9.63 -6.29 -17.66
CA ARG A 690 -9.31 -7.72 -17.43
C ARG A 690 -9.14 -8.46 -18.76
N ASN A 691 -8.48 -7.79 -19.70
CA ASN A 691 -8.12 -8.28 -21.03
C ASN A 691 -6.59 -8.28 -21.14
N PRO A 692 -5.93 -9.46 -21.08
CA PRO A 692 -4.48 -9.59 -21.08
C PRO A 692 -3.75 -8.85 -22.21
N GLU A 693 -4.38 -8.70 -23.38
CA GLU A 693 -3.73 -8.13 -24.57
C GLU A 693 -3.75 -6.60 -24.62
N LYS A 694 -4.69 -5.95 -23.94
CA LYS A 694 -4.93 -4.49 -24.07
C LYS A 694 -4.98 -3.77 -22.74
N ASN A 695 -5.83 -4.24 -21.83
CA ASN A 695 -6.03 -3.61 -20.51
C ASN A 695 -6.11 -4.74 -19.47
N PRO A 696 -4.96 -5.27 -19.03
CA PRO A 696 -4.90 -6.49 -18.23
C PRO A 696 -5.50 -6.30 -16.83
N GLY A 697 -5.48 -5.07 -16.32
CA GLY A 697 -5.94 -4.74 -14.98
C GLY A 697 -7.46 -4.63 -14.80
N CYS A 698 -7.88 -4.54 -13.54
CA CYS A 698 -9.24 -4.16 -13.17
C CYS A 698 -9.38 -2.64 -13.19
N SER A 699 -10.42 -2.10 -13.83
CA SER A 699 -10.65 -0.65 -13.82
C SER A 699 -11.27 -0.12 -12.52
N ARG A 700 -11.60 -0.96 -11.54
CA ARG A 700 -12.08 -0.58 -10.20
C ARG A 700 -13.36 0.29 -10.14
N PHE A 701 -13.89 0.67 -11.30
CA PHE A 701 -14.96 1.65 -11.51
C PHE A 701 -16.25 1.00 -12.03
N CYS A 702 -16.13 -0.02 -12.91
CA CYS A 702 -17.26 -0.60 -13.63
C CYS A 702 -18.32 -1.18 -12.68
N CYS A 703 -17.91 -2.01 -11.72
CA CYS A 703 -18.82 -2.63 -10.75
C CYS A 703 -19.54 -1.59 -9.87
N PRO A 704 -18.84 -0.66 -9.19
CA PRO A 704 -19.46 0.46 -8.47
C PRO A 704 -20.51 1.23 -9.29
N THR A 705 -20.15 1.63 -10.51
CA THR A 705 -21.04 2.40 -11.39
C THR A 705 -22.28 1.60 -11.77
N THR A 706 -22.13 0.33 -12.13
CA THR A 706 -23.27 -0.54 -12.43
C THR A 706 -24.19 -0.72 -11.22
N ILE A 707 -23.67 -0.87 -10.00
CA ILE A 707 -24.53 -1.02 -8.81
C ILE A 707 -25.39 0.22 -8.60
N LYS A 708 -24.80 1.41 -8.64
CA LYS A 708 -25.52 2.69 -8.52
C LYS A 708 -26.60 2.83 -9.58
N GLN A 709 -26.26 2.54 -10.85
CA GLN A 709 -27.20 2.63 -11.96
C GLN A 709 -28.31 1.57 -11.87
N ALA A 710 -27.98 0.35 -11.46
CA ALA A 710 -28.93 -0.74 -11.28
C ALA A 710 -29.95 -0.44 -10.18
N ILE A 711 -29.52 0.10 -9.04
CA ILE A 711 -30.43 0.53 -7.95
C ILE A 711 -31.41 1.57 -8.49
N ARG A 712 -30.92 2.62 -9.15
CA ARG A 712 -31.77 3.68 -9.71
C ARG A 712 -32.77 3.16 -10.73
N LEU A 713 -32.37 2.22 -11.59
CA LEU A 713 -33.28 1.57 -12.54
C LEU A 713 -34.35 0.73 -11.81
N ARG A 714 -33.98 -0.03 -10.77
CA ARG A 714 -34.93 -0.84 -9.98
C ARG A 714 -35.93 0.02 -9.22
N GLU A 715 -35.51 1.15 -8.66
CA GLU A 715 -36.39 2.12 -7.99
C GLU A 715 -37.46 2.69 -8.94
N ASN A 716 -37.17 2.68 -10.25
CA ASN A 716 -38.10 3.07 -11.32
C ASN A 716 -38.92 1.89 -11.89
N GLY A 717 -38.88 0.71 -11.26
CA GLY A 717 -39.66 -0.47 -11.67
C GLY A 717 -39.08 -1.25 -12.85
N ILE A 718 -37.87 -0.91 -13.32
CA ILE A 718 -37.21 -1.54 -14.48
C ILE A 718 -36.52 -2.83 -14.03
N ASN A 719 -36.65 -3.94 -14.74
CA ASN A 719 -35.92 -5.18 -14.46
C ASN A 719 -34.45 -5.04 -14.84
N VAL A 720 -33.54 -5.47 -13.95
CA VAL A 720 -32.10 -5.34 -14.18
C VAL A 720 -31.42 -6.68 -14.02
N VAL A 721 -30.62 -7.05 -15.02
CA VAL A 721 -29.73 -8.21 -14.99
C VAL A 721 -28.29 -7.72 -15.19
N VAL A 722 -27.37 -8.19 -14.35
CA VAL A 722 -25.95 -7.84 -14.41
C VAL A 722 -25.15 -9.11 -14.71
N LEU A 723 -24.53 -9.16 -15.88
CA LEU A 723 -23.65 -10.24 -16.32
C LEU A 723 -22.22 -9.91 -15.89
N HIS A 724 -21.61 -10.76 -15.06
CA HIS A 724 -20.30 -10.48 -14.46
C HIS A 724 -19.37 -11.69 -14.41
N ARG A 725 -18.06 -11.44 -14.24
CA ARG A 725 -17.10 -12.48 -13.85
C ARG A 725 -17.01 -12.60 -12.33
N ASP A 726 -16.77 -11.47 -11.68
CA ASP A 726 -16.73 -11.28 -10.21
C ASP A 726 -17.29 -9.89 -9.88
N MET A 727 -18.12 -9.77 -8.85
CA MET A 727 -18.55 -8.46 -8.37
C MET A 727 -17.55 -7.89 -7.37
N ARG A 728 -16.87 -6.80 -7.77
CA ARG A 728 -15.79 -6.16 -6.99
C ARG A 728 -16.25 -4.92 -6.24
N THR A 729 -17.14 -5.10 -5.27
CA THR A 729 -17.61 -4.05 -4.35
C THR A 729 -16.86 -4.13 -3.02
N VAL A 730 -15.71 -3.44 -2.92
CA VAL A 730 -14.81 -3.55 -1.75
C VAL A 730 -15.15 -2.53 -0.66
N GLY A 731 -15.00 -2.91 0.62
CA GLY A 731 -15.33 -2.07 1.76
C GLY A 731 -16.79 -2.19 2.23
N ALA A 732 -17.14 -1.42 3.26
CA ALA A 732 -18.44 -1.49 3.92
C ALA A 732 -19.60 -0.94 3.09
N LEU A 733 -19.57 0.36 2.81
CA LEU A 733 -20.62 1.03 2.04
C LEU A 733 -20.83 0.39 0.66
N ALA A 734 -19.76 -0.05 0.00
CA ALA A 734 -19.86 -0.65 -1.32
C ALA A 734 -20.58 -2.01 -1.30
N GLU A 735 -20.26 -2.87 -0.32
CA GLU A 735 -20.92 -4.16 -0.14
C GLU A 735 -22.37 -4.00 0.30
N GLU A 736 -22.68 -3.01 1.14
CA GLU A 736 -24.04 -2.67 1.53
C GLU A 736 -24.89 -2.30 0.31
N GLN A 737 -24.39 -1.42 -0.57
CA GLN A 737 -25.07 -1.07 -1.81
C GLN A 737 -25.27 -2.29 -2.73
N TYR A 738 -24.30 -3.22 -2.78
CA TYR A 738 -24.46 -4.47 -3.53
C TYR A 738 -25.58 -5.36 -2.94
N ARG A 739 -25.63 -5.51 -1.62
CA ARG A 739 -26.71 -6.24 -0.92
C ARG A 739 -28.06 -5.56 -1.16
N HIS A 740 -28.12 -4.24 -1.09
CA HIS A 740 -29.32 -3.46 -1.37
C HIS A 740 -29.82 -3.67 -2.80
N ALA A 741 -28.93 -3.63 -3.80
CA ALA A 741 -29.27 -3.93 -5.19
C ALA A 741 -29.88 -5.34 -5.34
N ARG A 742 -29.30 -6.35 -4.66
CA ARG A 742 -29.88 -7.71 -4.63
C ARG A 742 -31.25 -7.75 -3.98
N ALA A 743 -31.45 -7.04 -2.87
CA ALA A 743 -32.74 -6.95 -2.18
C ALA A 743 -33.83 -6.28 -3.03
N LEU A 744 -33.48 -5.30 -3.87
CA LEU A 744 -34.37 -4.69 -4.87
C LEU A 744 -34.71 -5.63 -6.04
N GLY A 745 -34.08 -6.79 -6.14
CA GLY A 745 -34.34 -7.80 -7.15
C GLY A 745 -33.44 -7.73 -8.38
N VAL A 746 -32.33 -6.98 -8.34
CA VAL A 746 -31.30 -7.05 -9.41
C VAL A 746 -30.77 -8.48 -9.48
N LYS A 747 -30.76 -9.07 -10.68
CA LYS A 747 -30.21 -10.40 -10.94
C LYS A 747 -28.73 -10.29 -11.30
N PHE A 748 -27.88 -11.09 -10.67
CA PHE A 748 -26.46 -11.15 -10.97
C PHE A 748 -26.16 -12.53 -11.52
N LEU A 749 -25.82 -12.61 -12.82
CA LEU A 749 -25.52 -13.85 -13.52
C LEU A 749 -24.04 -13.87 -13.87
N ARG A 750 -23.38 -15.00 -13.63
CA ARG A 750 -21.94 -15.13 -13.84
C ARG A 750 -21.62 -15.71 -15.22
N TYR A 751 -20.58 -15.19 -15.86
CA TYR A 751 -19.97 -15.76 -17.06
C TYR A 751 -18.46 -15.92 -16.88
N THR A 752 -17.82 -16.75 -17.70
CA THR A 752 -16.36 -16.93 -17.73
C THR A 752 -15.77 -16.36 -19.02
N PRO A 753 -14.47 -16.03 -19.06
CA PRO A 753 -13.82 -15.54 -20.29
C PRO A 753 -13.99 -16.46 -21.50
N GLU A 754 -14.05 -17.78 -21.27
CA GLU A 754 -14.22 -18.82 -22.29
C GLU A 754 -15.68 -18.95 -22.75
N ARG A 755 -16.64 -18.53 -21.92
CA ARG A 755 -18.08 -18.62 -22.15
C ARG A 755 -18.74 -17.26 -21.99
N GLN A 756 -18.45 -16.36 -22.92
CA GLN A 756 -19.01 -15.01 -22.93
C GLN A 756 -20.49 -14.99 -23.35
N PRO A 757 -21.28 -14.00 -22.87
CA PRO A 757 -22.65 -13.82 -23.32
C PRO A 757 -22.70 -13.49 -24.81
N LYS A 758 -23.69 -14.04 -25.52
CA LYS A 758 -23.88 -13.82 -26.96
C LYS A 758 -25.04 -12.87 -27.19
N ILE A 759 -24.80 -11.85 -28.00
CA ILE A 759 -25.81 -10.84 -28.34
C ILE A 759 -26.35 -11.15 -29.73
N ILE A 760 -27.65 -11.39 -29.83
CA ILE A 760 -28.34 -11.76 -31.06
C ILE A 760 -29.35 -10.66 -31.39
N GLY A 761 -29.42 -10.28 -32.66
CA GLY A 761 -30.37 -9.28 -33.11
C GLY A 761 -30.28 -8.97 -34.59
N GLU A 762 -31.39 -8.48 -35.12
CA GLU A 762 -31.59 -8.09 -36.52
C GLU A 762 -31.94 -6.60 -36.62
N ASN A 763 -31.95 -6.04 -37.84
CA ASN A 763 -32.46 -4.69 -38.14
C ASN A 763 -31.96 -3.57 -37.20
N SER A 764 -30.67 -3.62 -36.83
CA SER A 764 -30.00 -2.65 -35.93
C SER A 764 -30.52 -2.62 -34.47
N LYS A 765 -31.17 -3.69 -33.99
CA LYS A 765 -31.57 -3.86 -32.58
C LYS A 765 -31.05 -5.20 -32.04
N ALA A 766 -30.48 -5.18 -30.83
CA ALA A 766 -30.23 -6.40 -30.07
C ALA A 766 -31.56 -6.90 -29.49
N GLU A 767 -31.96 -8.11 -29.85
CA GLU A 767 -33.25 -8.70 -29.47
C GLU A 767 -33.09 -9.68 -28.31
N LYS A 768 -31.95 -10.36 -28.21
CA LYS A 768 -31.68 -11.39 -27.21
C LYS A 768 -30.26 -11.35 -26.67
N VAL A 769 -30.11 -11.75 -25.42
CA VAL A 769 -28.83 -12.08 -24.79
C VAL A 769 -28.87 -13.52 -24.30
N ASP A 770 -28.02 -14.36 -24.88
CA ASP A 770 -27.85 -15.74 -24.44
C ASP A 770 -26.70 -15.81 -23.44
N ILE A 771 -26.96 -16.41 -22.28
CA ILE A 771 -25.93 -16.69 -21.26
C ILE A 771 -26.12 -18.09 -20.69
N LEU A 772 -25.02 -18.82 -20.52
CA LEU A 772 -25.04 -20.10 -19.81
C LEU A 772 -25.09 -19.85 -18.30
N GLU A 773 -26.18 -20.25 -17.64
CA GLU A 773 -26.25 -20.33 -16.19
C GLU A 773 -25.47 -21.56 -15.72
N LEU A 774 -24.33 -21.33 -15.08
CA LEU A 774 -23.36 -22.37 -14.74
C LEU A 774 -23.94 -23.41 -13.79
N ALA A 775 -24.64 -22.97 -12.74
CA ALA A 775 -25.18 -23.88 -11.71
C ALA A 775 -26.23 -24.85 -12.27
N LEU A 776 -27.01 -24.41 -13.26
CA LEU A 776 -28.04 -25.21 -13.92
C LEU A 776 -27.52 -25.92 -15.17
N ASN A 777 -26.35 -25.53 -15.67
CA ASN A 777 -25.82 -25.90 -16.97
C ASN A 777 -26.87 -25.73 -18.10
N GLN A 778 -27.59 -24.61 -18.07
CA GLN A 778 -28.65 -24.27 -19.04
C GLN A 778 -28.43 -22.88 -19.62
N THR A 779 -28.68 -22.71 -20.92
CA THR A 779 -28.67 -21.39 -21.55
C THR A 779 -29.96 -20.67 -21.19
N LEU A 780 -29.82 -19.50 -20.58
CA LEU A 780 -30.90 -18.54 -20.37
C LEU A 780 -30.92 -17.55 -21.54
N GLU A 781 -32.11 -17.35 -22.10
CA GLU A 781 -32.38 -16.27 -23.05
C GLU A 781 -33.02 -15.10 -22.30
N ILE A 782 -32.47 -13.91 -22.50
CA ILE A 782 -32.97 -12.67 -21.92
C ILE A 782 -33.34 -11.72 -23.05
N ASP A 783 -34.53 -11.13 -23.01
CA ASP A 783 -34.99 -10.12 -23.98
C ASP A 783 -34.69 -8.70 -23.43
N PRO A 784 -33.60 -8.04 -23.84
CA PRO A 784 -33.27 -6.70 -23.38
C PRO A 784 -34.02 -5.61 -24.15
N ASP A 785 -34.49 -4.58 -23.44
CA ASP A 785 -34.76 -3.30 -24.07
C ASP A 785 -33.46 -2.53 -24.32
N TYR A 786 -32.53 -2.59 -23.35
CA TYR A 786 -31.18 -2.02 -23.46
C TYR A 786 -30.12 -2.97 -22.93
N ILE A 787 -28.94 -2.91 -23.56
CA ILE A 787 -27.72 -3.56 -23.10
C ILE A 787 -26.71 -2.47 -22.77
N VAL A 788 -26.17 -2.50 -21.56
CA VAL A 788 -25.24 -1.51 -21.04
C VAL A 788 -23.88 -2.15 -20.85
N LEU A 789 -22.92 -1.72 -21.65
CA LEU A 789 -21.53 -2.15 -21.56
C LEU A 789 -20.86 -1.33 -20.45
N ALA A 790 -20.48 -1.99 -19.36
CA ALA A 790 -19.75 -1.34 -18.27
C ALA A 790 -18.28 -1.21 -18.67
N ALA A 791 -17.99 -0.14 -19.41
CA ALA A 791 -16.69 0.15 -19.97
C ALA A 791 -15.67 0.52 -18.89
N GLY A 792 -14.45 0.03 -19.06
CA GLY A 792 -13.30 0.31 -18.21
C GLY A 792 -12.76 1.73 -18.31
N MET A 793 -11.79 2.03 -17.44
CA MET A 793 -10.94 3.22 -17.55
C MET A 793 -9.64 2.85 -18.27
N ILE A 794 -9.17 3.77 -19.10
CA ILE A 794 -7.89 3.73 -19.83
C ILE A 794 -7.17 5.07 -19.67
N PRO A 795 -5.84 5.14 -19.83
CA PRO A 795 -5.14 6.42 -19.87
C PRO A 795 -5.61 7.26 -21.08
N ASP A 796 -5.60 8.59 -20.94
CA ASP A 796 -5.72 9.47 -22.11
C ASP A 796 -4.40 9.41 -22.89
N GLU A 797 -4.37 8.63 -23.97
CA GLU A 797 -3.13 8.24 -24.64
C GLU A 797 -2.33 9.45 -25.15
N GLU A 798 -2.99 10.46 -25.71
CA GLU A 798 -2.35 11.66 -26.23
C GLU A 798 -1.64 12.44 -25.12
N SER A 799 -2.38 12.85 -24.08
CA SER A 799 -1.81 13.68 -23.01
C SER A 799 -0.81 12.90 -22.14
N THR A 800 -1.08 11.61 -21.91
CA THR A 800 -0.21 10.74 -21.12
C THR A 800 1.13 10.53 -21.83
N SER A 801 1.12 10.20 -23.12
CA SER A 801 2.36 10.01 -23.90
C SER A 801 3.15 11.31 -24.07
N LYS A 802 2.46 12.45 -24.29
CA LYS A 802 3.09 13.77 -24.32
C LYS A 802 3.83 14.07 -23.01
N LEU A 803 3.16 13.92 -21.86
CA LEU A 803 3.75 14.21 -20.56
C LEU A 803 4.80 13.19 -20.12
N GLN A 804 4.66 11.91 -20.47
CA GLN A 804 5.73 10.90 -20.31
C GLN A 804 7.02 11.38 -21.00
N ASN A 805 6.92 11.83 -22.24
CA ASN A 805 8.09 12.25 -23.01
C ASN A 805 8.74 13.52 -22.47
N ILE A 806 7.93 14.46 -21.95
CA ILE A 806 8.39 15.71 -21.36
C ILE A 806 9.07 15.46 -19.99
N LEU A 807 8.40 14.74 -19.09
CA LEU A 807 8.84 14.55 -17.70
C LEU A 807 9.70 13.31 -17.47
N LYS A 808 9.85 12.46 -18.49
CA LYS A 808 10.55 11.17 -18.45
C LYS A 808 10.01 10.23 -17.36
N VAL A 809 8.72 10.36 -17.01
CA VAL A 809 8.05 9.49 -16.04
C VAL A 809 7.59 8.21 -16.76
N PRO A 810 8.04 7.02 -16.34
CA PRO A 810 7.65 5.76 -16.97
C PRO A 810 6.15 5.44 -16.78
N ARG A 811 5.62 4.62 -17.68
CA ARG A 811 4.27 4.05 -17.61
C ARG A 811 4.35 2.59 -17.21
N ALA A 812 3.35 2.10 -16.48
CA ALA A 812 3.23 0.67 -16.19
C ALA A 812 2.55 -0.08 -17.35
N ALA A 813 2.41 -1.40 -17.23
CA ALA A 813 1.79 -2.25 -18.25
C ALA A 813 0.32 -1.89 -18.56
N ASP A 814 -0.37 -1.23 -17.62
CA ASP A 814 -1.73 -0.70 -17.81
C ASP A 814 -1.78 0.64 -18.56
N GLY A 815 -0.63 1.19 -18.95
CA GLY A 815 -0.50 2.45 -19.66
C GLY A 815 -0.68 3.70 -18.78
N PHE A 816 -0.89 3.59 -17.47
CA PHE A 816 -0.94 4.74 -16.56
C PHE A 816 0.45 5.08 -16.03
N PHE A 817 0.64 6.27 -15.46
CA PHE A 817 1.93 6.66 -14.87
C PHE A 817 2.33 5.70 -13.76
N MET A 818 3.60 5.31 -13.76
CA MET A 818 4.14 4.36 -12.79
C MET A 818 4.47 5.09 -11.48
N GLN A 819 3.95 4.55 -10.38
CA GLN A 819 4.30 5.01 -9.04
C GLN A 819 5.71 4.55 -8.67
N ARG A 820 6.40 5.27 -7.79
CA ARG A 820 7.75 4.91 -7.30
C ARG A 820 7.75 3.52 -6.64
N HIS A 821 6.73 3.24 -5.84
CA HIS A 821 6.54 1.95 -5.20
C HIS A 821 5.05 1.67 -4.97
N ALA A 822 4.58 0.47 -5.29
CA ALA A 822 3.17 0.07 -5.23
C ALA A 822 2.50 0.16 -3.83
N LYS A 823 3.25 0.48 -2.77
CA LYS A 823 2.78 0.49 -1.37
C LYS A 823 3.31 1.71 -0.62
N LEU A 824 4.63 1.91 -0.65
CA LEU A 824 5.32 2.95 0.14
C LEU A 824 5.39 4.32 -0.55
N GLY A 825 5.14 4.39 -1.87
CA GLY A 825 5.17 5.65 -2.62
C GLY A 825 4.03 5.71 -3.64
N PRO A 826 2.75 5.59 -3.22
CA PRO A 826 1.60 5.48 -4.13
C PRO A 826 1.26 6.80 -4.85
N VAL A 827 1.85 7.93 -4.46
CA VAL A 827 1.64 9.25 -5.11
C VAL A 827 2.94 9.87 -5.62
N GLU A 828 4.04 9.14 -5.54
CA GLU A 828 5.36 9.58 -6.00
C GLU A 828 5.66 8.91 -7.33
N THR A 829 6.44 9.57 -8.19
CA THR A 829 6.98 8.94 -9.40
C THR A 829 8.45 8.59 -9.21
N THR A 830 9.06 7.92 -10.19
CA THR A 830 10.51 7.68 -10.19
C THR A 830 11.32 8.95 -10.47
N THR A 831 10.68 10.01 -10.97
CA THR A 831 11.29 11.32 -11.18
C THR A 831 11.10 12.16 -9.94
N GLU A 832 12.20 12.54 -9.28
CA GLU A 832 12.15 13.34 -8.06
C GLU A 832 11.48 14.70 -8.30
N GLY A 833 10.66 15.16 -7.34
CA GLY A 833 9.88 16.40 -7.47
C GLY A 833 8.65 16.30 -8.37
N VAL A 834 8.39 15.14 -8.99
CA VAL A 834 7.20 14.87 -9.79
C VAL A 834 6.33 13.83 -9.09
N PHE A 835 5.09 14.20 -8.80
CA PHE A 835 4.09 13.41 -8.09
C PHE A 835 2.92 13.07 -9.02
N VAL A 836 2.10 12.08 -8.64
CA VAL A 836 0.93 11.65 -9.41
C VAL A 836 -0.27 11.45 -8.48
N ALA A 837 -1.44 11.91 -8.90
CA ALA A 837 -2.68 11.84 -8.13
C ALA A 837 -3.90 11.47 -9.00
N GLY A 838 -4.89 10.83 -8.37
CA GLY A 838 -6.15 10.48 -9.02
C GLY A 838 -5.98 9.43 -10.11
N CYS A 839 -6.87 9.43 -11.10
CA CYS A 839 -6.87 8.42 -12.16
C CYS A 839 -5.64 8.47 -13.09
N ALA A 840 -4.79 9.50 -13.01
CA ALA A 840 -3.51 9.54 -13.74
C ALA A 840 -2.54 8.43 -13.27
N ALA A 841 -2.64 8.03 -11.99
CA ALA A 841 -1.88 6.92 -11.41
C ALA A 841 -2.52 5.54 -11.66
N GLY A 842 -3.69 5.49 -12.31
CA GLY A 842 -4.45 4.25 -12.53
C GLY A 842 -5.89 4.32 -12.03
N PRO A 843 -6.75 3.38 -12.45
CA PRO A 843 -8.19 3.43 -12.20
C PRO A 843 -8.56 3.39 -10.72
N LYS A 844 -9.44 4.30 -10.29
CA LYS A 844 -9.93 4.41 -8.90
C LYS A 844 -11.22 5.25 -8.81
N ASP A 845 -11.80 5.30 -7.62
CA ASP A 845 -12.98 6.12 -7.35
C ASP A 845 -12.63 7.56 -6.94
N ILE A 846 -13.67 8.35 -6.65
CA ILE A 846 -13.55 9.77 -6.33
C ILE A 846 -12.93 9.98 -4.94
N SER A 847 -13.32 9.18 -3.95
CA SER A 847 -12.78 9.30 -2.59
C SER A 847 -11.29 9.00 -2.54
N ASP A 848 -10.85 7.93 -3.19
CA ASP A 848 -9.42 7.63 -3.34
C ASP A 848 -8.67 8.71 -4.14
N SER A 849 -9.32 9.30 -5.15
CA SER A 849 -8.74 10.39 -5.94
C SER A 849 -8.55 11.68 -5.13
N ILE A 850 -9.49 12.01 -4.24
CA ILE A 850 -9.39 13.16 -3.32
C ILE A 850 -8.25 12.91 -2.32
N ALA A 851 -8.21 11.73 -1.69
CA ALA A 851 -7.15 11.36 -0.77
C ALA A 851 -5.76 11.40 -1.43
N GLN A 852 -5.63 10.90 -2.66
CA GLN A 852 -4.38 10.99 -3.42
C GLN A 852 -4.00 12.43 -3.81
N GLY A 853 -4.97 13.30 -4.07
CA GLY A 853 -4.73 14.72 -4.31
C GLY A 853 -4.09 15.38 -3.08
N ALA A 854 -4.69 15.19 -1.91
CA ALA A 854 -4.14 15.69 -0.64
C ALA A 854 -2.77 15.06 -0.32
N ALA A 855 -2.61 13.75 -0.55
CA ALA A 855 -1.35 13.05 -0.37
C ALA A 855 -0.23 13.63 -1.26
N ALA A 856 -0.51 13.86 -2.54
CA ALA A 856 0.46 14.45 -3.47
C ALA A 856 0.84 15.88 -3.05
N ALA A 857 -0.10 16.65 -2.50
CA ALA A 857 0.17 17.96 -1.91
C ALA A 857 1.13 17.86 -0.71
N SER A 858 0.88 16.97 0.26
CA SER A 858 1.79 16.77 1.40
C SER A 858 3.20 16.35 0.95
N ARG A 859 3.30 15.42 -0.01
CA ARG A 859 4.61 15.00 -0.55
C ARG A 859 5.32 16.13 -1.29
N ALA A 860 4.60 16.95 -2.04
CA ALA A 860 5.16 18.15 -2.67
C ALA A 860 5.64 19.18 -1.64
N VAL A 861 4.87 19.40 -0.56
CA VAL A 861 5.24 20.29 0.54
C VAL A 861 6.52 19.82 1.22
N SER A 862 6.74 18.53 1.38
CA SER A 862 7.96 18.00 2.04
C SER A 862 9.27 18.43 1.36
N ILE A 863 9.22 18.78 0.07
CA ILE A 863 10.33 19.32 -0.71
C ILE A 863 10.31 20.85 -0.66
N ILE A 864 9.15 21.46 -0.94
CA ILE A 864 9.01 22.92 -1.04
C ILE A 864 9.21 23.60 0.31
N SER A 865 8.92 22.94 1.42
CA SER A 865 9.09 23.51 2.76
C SER A 865 10.52 23.90 3.11
N ARG A 866 11.51 23.47 2.31
CA ARG A 866 12.93 23.73 2.50
C ARG A 866 13.35 24.99 1.73
N ASP A 867 14.29 25.75 2.28
CA ASP A 867 14.86 26.92 1.60
C ASP A 867 15.76 26.51 0.43
N THR A 868 16.46 25.37 0.57
CA THR A 868 17.42 24.86 -0.40
C THR A 868 17.29 23.35 -0.61
N ILE A 869 17.76 22.88 -1.77
CA ILE A 869 17.90 21.46 -2.08
C ILE A 869 19.38 21.12 -2.30
N ALA A 870 19.80 19.97 -1.77
CA ALA A 870 21.13 19.43 -2.00
C ALA A 870 21.18 18.73 -3.37
N LEU A 871 22.15 19.10 -4.20
CA LEU A 871 22.40 18.45 -5.47
C LEU A 871 23.22 17.18 -5.26
N ASP A 872 22.99 16.18 -6.12
CA ASP A 872 23.89 15.04 -6.24
C ASP A 872 25.25 15.54 -6.74
N PRO A 873 26.35 15.35 -5.99
CA PRO A 873 27.67 15.83 -6.39
C PRO A 873 28.34 14.91 -7.40
N ALA A 874 27.72 13.78 -7.79
CA ALA A 874 28.18 12.91 -8.87
C ALA A 874 27.92 13.54 -10.26
N VAL A 875 28.59 14.68 -10.51
CA VAL A 875 28.53 15.42 -11.78
C VAL A 875 29.82 15.27 -12.56
N CYS A 876 29.74 15.48 -13.87
CA CYS A 876 30.94 15.55 -14.72
C CYS A 876 31.66 16.89 -14.49
N VAL A 877 32.98 16.84 -14.26
CA VAL A 877 33.83 18.03 -14.13
C VAL A 877 34.94 17.96 -15.17
N VAL A 878 35.19 19.07 -15.87
CA VAL A 878 36.26 19.17 -16.87
C VAL A 878 37.58 19.50 -16.20
N ASP A 879 38.56 18.59 -16.30
CA ASP A 879 39.95 18.91 -15.98
C ASP A 879 40.54 19.79 -17.07
N LYS A 880 40.71 21.08 -16.76
CA LYS A 880 41.23 22.08 -17.70
C LYS A 880 42.66 21.79 -18.17
N SER A 881 43.44 21.02 -17.42
CA SER A 881 44.81 20.66 -17.80
C SER A 881 44.86 19.59 -18.89
N LEU A 882 43.82 18.76 -18.98
CA LEU A 882 43.69 17.68 -19.95
C LEU A 882 42.76 18.05 -21.12
N CYS A 883 41.82 18.97 -20.91
CA CYS A 883 40.86 19.39 -21.91
C CYS A 883 41.54 20.16 -23.04
N ARG A 884 41.39 19.67 -24.28
CA ARG A 884 41.86 20.33 -25.50
C ARG A 884 40.81 21.22 -26.19
N GLY A 885 39.64 21.40 -25.58
CA GLY A 885 38.56 22.23 -26.15
C GLY A 885 37.97 21.70 -27.45
N CYS A 886 37.84 20.37 -27.63
CA CYS A 886 37.36 19.79 -28.89
C CYS A 886 35.86 19.96 -29.17
N GLY A 887 35.08 20.51 -28.24
CA GLY A 887 33.63 20.76 -28.40
C GLY A 887 32.72 19.53 -28.28
N GLN A 888 33.26 18.31 -28.36
CA GLN A 888 32.45 17.08 -28.39
C GLN A 888 31.52 16.90 -27.18
N CYS A 889 31.92 17.34 -26.00
CA CYS A 889 31.08 17.24 -24.80
C CYS A 889 29.81 18.11 -24.88
N VAL A 890 29.88 19.25 -25.60
CA VAL A 890 28.76 20.17 -25.77
C VAL A 890 27.65 19.54 -26.61
N ASP A 891 28.03 18.84 -27.68
CA ASP A 891 27.09 18.19 -28.60
C ASP A 891 26.41 16.95 -28.00
N ILE A 892 27.06 16.30 -27.01
CA ILE A 892 26.56 15.05 -26.39
C ILE A 892 25.60 15.32 -25.24
N CYS A 893 25.72 16.46 -24.55
CA CYS A 893 24.91 16.74 -23.37
C CYS A 893 23.55 17.32 -23.78
N ASP A 894 22.48 16.54 -23.62
CA ASP A 894 21.09 16.99 -23.83
C ASP A 894 20.67 18.19 -22.97
N TYR A 895 21.43 18.48 -21.90
CA TYR A 895 21.21 19.60 -20.98
C TYR A 895 22.15 20.78 -21.25
N HIS A 896 23.07 20.66 -22.22
CA HIS A 896 24.08 21.66 -22.56
C HIS A 896 24.87 22.19 -21.34
N ALA A 897 25.21 21.27 -20.42
CA ALA A 897 25.94 21.60 -19.20
C ALA A 897 27.45 21.92 -19.39
N PRO A 898 28.20 21.24 -20.29
CA PRO A 898 29.65 21.45 -20.48
C PRO A 898 30.06 22.78 -21.10
#